data_AF-A0A2A3JGP1-F1
#
_entry.id   AF-A0A2A3JGP1-F1
#
_cell.length_a   1.000
_cell.length_b   1.000
_cell.length_c   1.000
_cell.angle_alpha   90.00
_cell.angle_beta   90.00
_cell.angle_gamma   90.00
#
_symmetry.space_group_name_H-M   'P 1'
#
loop_
_entity.id
_entity.type
_entity.pdbx_description
1 polymer ?
#
loop_
_entity_poly.entity_id
_entity_poly.type
_entity_poly.pdbx_seq_one_letter_code
_entity_poly.pdbx_strand_id
1 'polypeptide(L)'
;MDETHVDAVIVGAGFSGLYATHRLRNQQGLSVQSFEAASGPGGVWHWNQYPGARCDFESIFYSFSFDEDLQREWRWKERYAAQPEILAYLEHVADRFDLRRSYRFSTRVTSAVWDEAAQRWVVGTDDGGVTIARFFINAAGAFSVNKPNDFPGQETFRGTVVHTSRWPADGVDLAGKRVAVIGTGSTGIQVIQTIAPQVSELTVFQRTANFACPLGNRPLTDEEFEQTVADYPRLREESRNSLAGAAYPRATRPALADSPEERRKTYDTYYNGGGFRMLASTYFDLIYNPGANETAADYIRDRIRERVKDPKTAELLTPKGHPYGAKRATFETKYFETFNLPHVRLVDAKTTPIERITEKGIATTAQEYEFDVIVLATGFDVGAGALMRMGVVGRDGRKLTDHWADGQRAYIGMANHGFPNLFHVNGPQSAAALFNNPIAIEDSVDFIADLIAYTDAHGHRTAEVTAAAEDRYNEVVLEVAEATLFPNAVTWYMGDNIPGKPRRPISLFTGAPMYRAICAEVQATEYAGFSLDGDARDLPNSIKIDGAAVFLLAGLMNMGAKPLEESSLEEIRAGIETFKHLQLPVPSDVGITDTQYPTAGGERTVRLYRPPVEGPLPVVVFFHGGGWVAGSLDLYDEPCASLARRLGALVVSPDYRLAPEHPFPAAIDDTMAALRWAAENIAGYGGDPERIAVGGESAGANLAAVAALRTRDEGGPRLAAQVLVTPPTDFTADTESRKTFARGPIISTELGGRMAAWYLGDPAHVTSSWAAPAHAPDLSNLPPALVVTMEIDPLRDEGEDYARALTEAGVPTVCKRLDGLIHTTFVLSGSIPRAAEIQDAISDFLAPLLSAEARKAKAAATLG
;
A
#
# COMPACT_ATOMS: atom_id res chain seq x y z
N MET A 1 12.70 -10.03 -46.72
CA MET A 1 11.98 -10.41 -45.50
C MET A 1 10.71 -9.58 -45.51
N ASP A 2 9.54 -10.20 -45.39
CA ASP A 2 8.28 -9.47 -45.41
C ASP A 2 8.12 -8.73 -44.07
N GLU A 3 8.29 -7.41 -44.11
CA GLU A 3 8.07 -6.52 -42.97
C GLU A 3 6.57 -6.33 -42.75
N THR A 4 6.09 -6.64 -41.55
CA THR A 4 4.68 -6.42 -41.18
C THR A 4 4.55 -5.13 -40.38
N HIS A 5 3.64 -4.24 -40.79
CA HIS A 5 3.34 -3.00 -40.07
C HIS A 5 1.99 -3.10 -39.37
N VAL A 6 1.97 -2.79 -38.08
CA VAL A 6 0.75 -2.79 -37.25
C VAL A 6 0.76 -1.60 -36.30
N ASP A 7 -0.37 -1.33 -35.66
CA ASP A 7 -0.48 -0.32 -34.62
C ASP A 7 0.15 -0.82 -33.32
N ALA A 8 -0.15 -2.07 -32.92
CA ALA A 8 0.37 -2.64 -31.69
C ALA A 8 0.91 -4.07 -31.85
N VAL A 9 2.03 -4.35 -31.16
CA VAL A 9 2.52 -5.70 -30.90
C VAL A 9 2.22 -6.08 -29.46
N ILE A 10 1.74 -7.31 -29.24
CA ILE A 10 1.46 -7.85 -27.91
C ILE A 10 2.26 -9.14 -27.71
N VAL A 11 2.95 -9.29 -26.58
CA VAL A 11 3.73 -10.50 -26.28
C VAL A 11 3.15 -11.27 -25.11
N GLY A 12 2.72 -12.51 -25.36
CA GLY A 12 2.09 -13.43 -24.40
C GLY A 12 0.62 -13.69 -24.71
N ALA A 13 0.14 -14.92 -24.49
CA ALA A 13 -1.24 -15.37 -24.69
C ALA A 13 -1.90 -15.90 -23.39
N GLY A 14 -1.49 -15.36 -22.23
CA GLY A 14 -2.21 -15.54 -20.96
C GLY A 14 -3.40 -14.60 -20.84
N PHE A 15 -3.97 -14.48 -19.62
CA PHE A 15 -5.05 -13.52 -19.31
C PHE A 15 -4.74 -12.12 -19.87
N SER A 16 -3.53 -11.61 -19.60
CA SER A 16 -3.06 -10.28 -20.05
C SER A 16 -3.13 -10.09 -21.57
N GLY A 17 -2.54 -11.02 -22.32
CA GLY A 17 -2.45 -10.87 -23.77
C GLY A 17 -3.77 -11.07 -24.47
N LEU A 18 -4.59 -12.02 -23.99
CA LEU A 18 -5.91 -12.27 -24.55
C LEU A 18 -6.80 -11.03 -24.37
N TYR A 19 -6.83 -10.45 -23.17
CA TYR A 19 -7.64 -9.26 -22.94
C TYR A 19 -7.07 -8.02 -23.66
N ALA A 20 -5.75 -7.81 -23.67
CA ALA A 20 -5.15 -6.73 -24.46
C ALA A 20 -5.45 -6.84 -25.96
N THR A 21 -5.40 -8.07 -26.51
CA THR A 21 -5.78 -8.30 -27.91
C THR A 21 -7.25 -7.98 -28.14
N HIS A 22 -8.14 -8.41 -27.24
CA HIS A 22 -9.56 -8.10 -27.32
C HIS A 22 -9.80 -6.58 -27.29
N ARG A 23 -9.24 -5.88 -26.31
CA ARG A 23 -9.44 -4.43 -26.12
C ARG A 23 -8.90 -3.62 -27.29
N LEU A 24 -7.64 -3.82 -27.68
CA LEU A 24 -7.02 -3.03 -28.74
C LEU A 24 -7.59 -3.37 -30.13
N ARG A 25 -7.80 -4.65 -30.45
CA ARG A 25 -8.26 -5.05 -31.79
C ARG A 25 -9.77 -5.02 -31.95
N ASN A 26 -10.52 -5.67 -31.06
CA ASN A 26 -11.96 -5.83 -31.25
C ASN A 26 -12.73 -4.57 -30.85
N GLN A 27 -12.31 -3.91 -29.78
CA GLN A 27 -13.04 -2.75 -29.25
C GLN A 27 -12.53 -1.41 -29.80
N GLN A 28 -11.22 -1.25 -29.96
CA GLN A 28 -10.63 -0.01 -30.52
C GLN A 28 -10.36 -0.07 -32.03
N GLY A 29 -10.38 -1.25 -32.65
CA GLY A 29 -10.18 -1.39 -34.10
C GLY A 29 -8.74 -1.25 -34.57
N LEU A 30 -7.75 -1.32 -33.67
CA LEU A 30 -6.33 -1.26 -34.02
C LEU A 30 -5.88 -2.53 -34.75
N SER A 31 -4.90 -2.38 -35.64
CA SER A 31 -4.18 -3.51 -36.21
C SER A 31 -3.20 -4.08 -35.17
N VAL A 32 -3.33 -5.38 -34.89
CA VAL A 32 -2.60 -6.04 -33.79
C VAL A 32 -1.96 -7.34 -34.27
N GLN A 33 -0.66 -7.49 -34.00
CA GLN A 33 0.07 -8.76 -34.10
C GLN A 33 0.54 -9.20 -32.71
N SER A 34 0.04 -10.36 -32.27
CA SER A 34 0.40 -10.96 -31.00
C SER A 34 1.36 -12.14 -31.19
N PHE A 35 2.23 -12.39 -30.21
CA PHE A 35 3.21 -13.48 -30.23
C PHE A 35 3.16 -14.32 -28.94
N GLU A 36 3.26 -15.64 -29.06
CA GLU A 36 3.33 -16.56 -27.93
C GLU A 36 4.30 -17.70 -28.23
N ALA A 37 5.14 -18.03 -27.24
CA ALA A 37 6.12 -19.10 -27.36
C ALA A 37 5.51 -20.49 -27.16
N ALA A 38 4.41 -20.60 -26.42
CA ALA A 38 3.59 -21.80 -26.33
C ALA A 38 2.89 -22.12 -27.66
N SER A 39 2.43 -23.36 -27.82
CA SER A 39 1.68 -23.80 -29.01
C SER A 39 0.22 -23.32 -29.02
N GLY A 40 -0.25 -22.71 -27.93
CA GLY A 40 -1.62 -22.22 -27.78
C GLY A 40 -1.76 -21.20 -26.65
N PRO A 41 -2.97 -20.68 -26.42
CA PRO A 41 -3.24 -19.73 -25.35
C PRO A 41 -3.18 -20.39 -23.97
N GLY A 42 -3.25 -19.56 -22.92
CA GLY A 42 -3.36 -19.99 -21.52
C GLY A 42 -2.24 -19.46 -20.62
N GLY A 43 -1.10 -19.06 -21.20
CA GLY A 43 0.04 -18.53 -20.45
C GLY A 43 0.51 -19.51 -19.36
N VAL A 44 0.52 -19.07 -18.10
CA VAL A 44 0.90 -19.92 -16.95
C VAL A 44 0.13 -21.25 -16.93
N TRP A 45 -1.15 -21.25 -17.32
CA TRP A 45 -2.00 -22.43 -17.34
C TRP A 45 -1.75 -23.34 -18.54
N HIS A 46 -1.07 -22.87 -19.59
CA HIS A 46 -0.56 -23.74 -20.64
C HIS A 46 0.67 -24.51 -20.17
N TRP A 47 1.58 -23.84 -19.45
CA TRP A 47 2.89 -24.39 -19.07
C TRP A 47 2.87 -25.27 -17.82
N ASN A 48 2.06 -24.94 -16.81
CA ASN A 48 2.10 -25.57 -15.49
C ASN A 48 1.12 -26.74 -15.38
N GLN A 49 1.38 -27.82 -16.11
CA GLN A 49 0.52 -29.00 -16.18
C GLN A 49 0.84 -30.08 -15.11
N TYR A 50 1.51 -29.68 -14.01
CA TYR A 50 1.89 -30.63 -12.97
C TYR A 50 0.68 -31.14 -12.17
N PRO A 51 0.74 -32.37 -11.61
CA PRO A 51 -0.35 -32.91 -10.80
C PRO A 51 -0.68 -32.02 -9.61
N GLY A 52 -1.94 -31.59 -9.51
CA GLY A 52 -2.44 -30.75 -8.41
C GLY A 52 -2.39 -29.24 -8.67
N ALA A 53 -1.91 -28.79 -9.83
CA ALA A 53 -1.92 -27.38 -10.24
C ALA A 53 -3.34 -26.78 -10.16
N ARG A 54 -3.49 -25.69 -9.40
CA ARG A 54 -4.79 -25.09 -9.05
C ARG A 54 -4.66 -23.61 -8.69
N CYS A 55 -5.72 -22.83 -8.90
CA CYS A 55 -5.79 -21.44 -8.44
C CYS A 55 -5.95 -21.34 -6.91
N ASP A 56 -5.55 -20.19 -6.36
CA ASP A 56 -5.62 -19.85 -4.93
C ASP A 56 -6.75 -18.86 -4.59
N PHE A 57 -7.40 -18.30 -5.60
CA PHE A 57 -8.67 -17.58 -5.49
C PHE A 57 -9.83 -18.46 -5.95
N GLU A 58 -11.04 -18.20 -5.46
CA GLU A 58 -12.21 -18.94 -5.90
C GLU A 58 -12.43 -18.73 -7.39
N SER A 59 -12.85 -19.77 -8.11
CA SER A 59 -12.96 -19.81 -9.57
C SER A 59 -13.79 -18.66 -10.13
N ILE A 60 -14.84 -18.27 -9.40
CA ILE A 60 -15.72 -17.15 -9.75
C ILE A 60 -14.98 -15.80 -9.78
N PHE A 61 -13.97 -15.62 -8.93
CA PHE A 61 -13.13 -14.41 -8.92
C PHE A 61 -11.92 -14.55 -9.85
N TYR A 62 -11.45 -15.78 -10.11
CA TYR A 62 -10.31 -16.06 -10.97
C TYR A 62 -10.70 -16.18 -12.46
N SER A 63 -11.43 -15.17 -12.95
CA SER A 63 -11.98 -15.11 -14.30
C SER A 63 -12.20 -13.67 -14.74
N PHE A 64 -12.31 -13.45 -16.06
CA PHE A 64 -12.64 -12.14 -16.62
C PHE A 64 -14.02 -11.66 -16.19
N SER A 65 -14.15 -10.35 -16.04
CA SER A 65 -15.37 -9.62 -15.68
C SER A 65 -15.88 -8.69 -16.77
N PHE A 66 -15.13 -8.48 -17.86
CA PHE A 66 -15.46 -7.51 -18.92
C PHE A 66 -16.70 -7.86 -19.77
N ASP A 67 -17.13 -9.12 -19.80
CA ASP A 67 -18.25 -9.59 -20.63
C ASP A 67 -19.29 -10.31 -19.74
N GLU A 68 -20.53 -9.84 -19.75
CA GLU A 68 -21.60 -10.42 -18.93
C GLU A 68 -21.96 -11.84 -19.40
N ASP A 69 -22.06 -12.05 -20.70
CA ASP A 69 -22.49 -13.34 -21.25
C ASP A 69 -21.44 -14.43 -20.97
N LEU A 70 -20.14 -14.14 -21.11
CA LEU A 70 -19.05 -15.03 -20.70
C LEU A 70 -19.18 -15.46 -19.23
N GLN A 71 -19.51 -14.52 -18.34
CA GLN A 71 -19.68 -14.81 -16.92
C GLN A 71 -20.92 -15.69 -16.66
N ARG A 72 -22.01 -15.44 -17.38
CA ARG A 72 -23.28 -16.20 -17.27
C ARG A 72 -23.19 -17.60 -17.86
N GLU A 73 -22.40 -17.78 -18.92
CA GLU A 73 -22.32 -19.05 -19.66
C GLU A 73 -21.28 -20.01 -19.09
N TRP A 74 -20.15 -19.52 -18.58
CA TRP A 74 -19.08 -20.39 -18.10
C TRP A 74 -19.37 -20.94 -16.69
N ARG A 75 -19.49 -22.27 -16.59
CA ARG A 75 -19.80 -22.96 -15.34
C ARG A 75 -18.60 -23.67 -14.74
N TRP A 76 -18.08 -23.13 -13.65
CA TRP A 76 -17.00 -23.73 -12.86
C TRP A 76 -17.47 -25.01 -12.13
N LYS A 77 -16.67 -26.08 -12.20
CA LYS A 77 -16.97 -27.38 -11.59
C LYS A 77 -16.67 -27.42 -10.10
N GLU A 78 -15.69 -26.64 -9.66
CA GLU A 78 -15.19 -26.64 -8.30
C GLU A 78 -14.85 -25.22 -7.83
N ARG A 79 -14.86 -25.05 -6.51
CA ARG A 79 -14.68 -23.74 -5.86
C ARG A 79 -13.35 -23.09 -6.19
N TYR A 80 -12.29 -23.88 -6.39
CA TYR A 80 -10.98 -23.43 -6.84
C TYR A 80 -10.55 -24.30 -8.02
N ALA A 81 -10.70 -23.84 -9.25
CA ALA A 81 -10.50 -24.64 -10.46
C ALA A 81 -9.07 -25.16 -10.65
N ALA A 82 -8.94 -26.41 -11.09
CA ALA A 82 -7.66 -27.00 -11.48
C ALA A 82 -7.17 -26.43 -12.82
N GLN A 83 -5.88 -26.57 -13.09
CA GLN A 83 -5.26 -26.08 -14.32
C GLN A 83 -6.01 -26.46 -15.62
N PRO A 84 -6.48 -27.70 -15.83
CA PRO A 84 -7.15 -28.05 -17.09
C PRO A 84 -8.43 -27.26 -17.34
N GLU A 85 -9.18 -26.94 -16.28
CA GLU A 85 -10.42 -26.17 -16.40
C GLU A 85 -10.15 -24.70 -16.69
N ILE A 86 -9.12 -24.11 -16.06
CA ILE A 86 -8.72 -22.73 -16.32
C ILE A 86 -8.14 -22.60 -17.73
N LEU A 87 -7.37 -23.58 -18.21
CA LEU A 87 -6.89 -23.60 -19.58
C LEU A 87 -8.06 -23.65 -20.57
N ALA A 88 -9.04 -24.55 -20.35
CA ALA A 88 -10.23 -24.65 -21.18
C ALA A 88 -11.03 -23.33 -21.20
N TYR A 89 -11.12 -22.63 -20.07
CA TYR A 89 -11.74 -21.30 -20.00
C TYR A 89 -11.02 -20.29 -20.91
N LEU A 90 -9.69 -20.22 -20.84
CA LEU A 90 -8.91 -19.28 -21.65
C LEU A 90 -8.93 -19.64 -23.15
N GLU A 91 -8.95 -20.92 -23.48
CA GLU A 91 -9.15 -21.40 -24.86
C GLU A 91 -10.53 -21.00 -25.38
N HIS A 92 -11.58 -21.16 -24.57
CA HIS A 92 -12.94 -20.73 -24.89
C HIS A 92 -13.01 -19.22 -25.12
N VAL A 93 -12.39 -18.41 -24.26
CA VAL A 93 -12.30 -16.94 -24.44
C VAL A 93 -11.60 -16.61 -25.76
N ALA A 94 -10.47 -17.27 -26.04
CA ALA A 94 -9.73 -17.04 -27.27
C ALA A 94 -10.53 -17.40 -28.54
N ASP A 95 -11.46 -18.36 -28.47
CA ASP A 95 -12.35 -18.73 -29.58
C ASP A 95 -13.56 -17.80 -29.66
N ARG A 96 -14.24 -17.54 -28.53
CA ARG A 96 -15.44 -16.71 -28.42
C ARG A 96 -15.22 -15.32 -29.02
N PHE A 97 -14.06 -14.72 -28.77
CA PHE A 97 -13.73 -13.38 -29.25
C PHE A 97 -12.80 -13.36 -30.48
N ASP A 98 -12.64 -14.51 -31.15
CA ASP A 98 -11.81 -14.71 -32.35
C ASP A 98 -10.37 -14.18 -32.17
N LEU A 99 -9.76 -14.42 -31.02
CA LEU A 99 -8.46 -13.84 -30.67
C LEU A 99 -7.32 -14.55 -31.39
N ARG A 100 -7.45 -15.87 -31.62
CA ARG A 100 -6.40 -16.73 -32.21
C ARG A 100 -5.83 -16.20 -33.52
N ARG A 101 -6.65 -15.58 -34.38
CA ARG A 101 -6.19 -15.03 -35.67
C ARG A 101 -5.12 -13.94 -35.55
N SER A 102 -5.00 -13.29 -34.40
CA SER A 102 -3.98 -12.28 -34.15
C SER A 102 -2.68 -12.86 -33.60
N TYR A 103 -2.63 -14.16 -33.28
CA TYR A 103 -1.46 -14.77 -32.66
C TYR A 103 -0.61 -15.55 -33.65
N ARG A 104 0.70 -15.37 -33.52
CA ARG A 104 1.71 -16.33 -33.95
C ARG A 104 2.16 -17.14 -32.74
N PHE A 105 1.66 -18.37 -32.66
CA PHE A 105 2.04 -19.35 -31.62
C PHE A 105 3.34 -20.06 -31.99
N SER A 106 3.99 -20.66 -30.99
CA SER A 106 5.32 -21.25 -31.14
C SER A 106 6.34 -20.28 -31.76
N THR A 107 6.20 -18.99 -31.46
CA THR A 107 7.04 -17.91 -31.98
C THR A 107 7.50 -17.05 -30.81
N ARG A 108 8.81 -16.99 -30.57
CA ARG A 108 9.39 -16.21 -29.47
C ARG A 108 9.89 -14.87 -30.00
N VAL A 109 9.50 -13.79 -29.34
CA VAL A 109 10.15 -12.47 -29.51
C VAL A 109 11.54 -12.50 -28.90
N THR A 110 12.55 -12.12 -29.68
CA THR A 110 13.98 -12.15 -29.32
C THR A 110 14.63 -10.77 -29.31
N SER A 111 13.99 -9.77 -29.93
CA SER A 111 14.44 -8.37 -29.93
C SER A 111 13.24 -7.42 -29.98
N ALA A 112 13.33 -6.29 -29.28
CA ALA A 112 12.42 -5.15 -29.43
C ALA A 112 13.23 -3.87 -29.30
N VAL A 113 13.37 -3.12 -30.40
CA VAL A 113 14.23 -1.94 -30.48
C VAL A 113 13.42 -0.72 -30.91
N TRP A 114 13.51 0.36 -30.16
CA TRP A 114 12.90 1.64 -30.51
C TRP A 114 13.69 2.32 -31.63
N ASP A 115 13.00 2.67 -32.72
CA ASP A 115 13.49 3.53 -33.78
C ASP A 115 13.01 4.96 -33.52
N GLU A 116 13.94 5.83 -33.13
CA GLU A 116 13.67 7.22 -32.81
C GLU A 116 13.17 8.03 -34.01
N ALA A 117 13.70 7.77 -35.21
CA ALA A 117 13.34 8.51 -36.41
C ALA A 117 11.93 8.13 -36.89
N ALA A 118 11.58 6.84 -36.80
CA ALA A 118 10.25 6.36 -37.15
C ALA A 118 9.22 6.58 -36.03
N GLN A 119 9.69 6.73 -34.78
CA GLN A 119 8.91 6.65 -33.53
C GLN A 119 8.09 5.36 -33.46
N ARG A 120 8.76 4.23 -33.69
CA ARG A 120 8.16 2.89 -33.71
C ARG A 120 9.10 1.84 -33.13
N TRP A 121 8.51 0.76 -32.64
CA TRP A 121 9.20 -0.45 -32.23
C TRP A 121 9.45 -1.38 -33.41
N VAL A 122 10.68 -1.87 -33.54
CA VAL A 122 11.09 -2.95 -34.45
C VAL A 122 11.24 -4.23 -33.62
N VAL A 123 10.35 -5.20 -33.87
CA VAL A 123 10.24 -6.43 -33.07
C VAL A 123 10.68 -7.63 -33.92
N GLY A 124 11.69 -8.36 -33.45
CA GLY A 124 12.22 -9.56 -34.11
C GLY A 124 11.84 -10.85 -33.40
N THR A 125 11.63 -11.93 -34.17
CA THR A 125 11.28 -13.26 -33.68
C THR A 125 12.36 -14.31 -33.93
N ASP A 126 12.29 -15.44 -33.22
CA ASP A 126 13.25 -16.56 -33.32
C ASP A 126 13.23 -17.29 -34.67
N ASP A 127 12.15 -17.17 -35.43
CA ASP A 127 12.07 -17.63 -36.82
C ASP A 127 12.53 -16.60 -37.87
N GLY A 128 13.09 -15.46 -37.42
CA GLY A 128 13.64 -14.41 -38.27
C GLY A 128 12.62 -13.42 -38.83
N GLY A 129 11.35 -13.49 -38.39
CA GLY A 129 10.32 -12.49 -38.72
C GLY A 129 10.58 -11.12 -38.08
N VAL A 130 10.11 -10.06 -38.73
CA VAL A 130 10.18 -8.69 -38.23
C VAL A 130 8.81 -8.02 -38.32
N THR A 131 8.39 -7.37 -37.23
CA THR A 131 7.16 -6.59 -37.14
C THR A 131 7.46 -5.19 -36.62
N ILE A 132 6.97 -4.17 -37.32
CA ILE A 132 7.09 -2.76 -36.96
C ILE A 132 5.78 -2.29 -36.36
N ALA A 133 5.82 -1.75 -35.14
CA ALA A 133 4.63 -1.35 -34.39
C ALA A 133 4.79 0.02 -33.75
N ARG A 134 3.68 0.75 -33.57
CA ARG A 134 3.71 1.99 -32.79
C ARG A 134 3.83 1.70 -31.30
N PHE A 135 3.03 0.75 -30.82
CA PHE A 135 2.92 0.38 -29.42
C PHE A 135 3.43 -1.03 -29.19
N PHE A 136 4.14 -1.24 -28.09
CA PHE A 136 4.61 -2.55 -27.66
C PHE A 136 4.02 -2.88 -26.29
N ILE A 137 3.16 -3.89 -26.24
CA ILE A 137 2.49 -4.34 -25.02
C ILE A 137 3.15 -5.61 -24.50
N ASN A 138 3.85 -5.49 -23.39
CA ASN A 138 4.35 -6.63 -22.65
C ASN A 138 3.24 -7.26 -21.81
N ALA A 139 2.81 -8.46 -22.23
CA ALA A 139 1.84 -9.29 -21.55
C ALA A 139 2.42 -10.68 -21.20
N ALA A 140 3.75 -10.81 -21.12
CA ALA A 140 4.45 -12.10 -20.97
C ALA A 140 4.38 -12.68 -19.55
N GLY A 141 3.90 -11.88 -18.59
CA GLY A 141 3.70 -12.25 -17.19
C GLY A 141 4.99 -12.42 -16.38
N ALA A 142 4.86 -12.26 -15.06
CA ALA A 142 5.98 -12.27 -14.12
C ALA A 142 6.52 -13.68 -13.77
N PHE A 143 5.82 -14.77 -14.10
CA PHE A 143 6.14 -16.16 -13.71
C PHE A 143 6.41 -17.06 -14.92
N SER A 144 7.23 -16.59 -15.85
CA SER A 144 7.49 -17.28 -17.13
C SER A 144 8.92 -17.81 -17.25
N VAL A 145 9.80 -17.46 -16.31
CA VAL A 145 11.23 -17.81 -16.33
C VAL A 145 11.58 -18.75 -15.20
N ASN A 146 12.05 -19.95 -15.52
CA ASN A 146 12.58 -20.86 -14.51
C ASN A 146 13.81 -20.25 -13.85
N LYS A 147 14.00 -20.56 -12.55
CA LYS A 147 15.30 -20.33 -11.92
C LYS A 147 16.41 -21.09 -12.65
N PRO A 148 17.65 -20.59 -12.63
CA PRO A 148 18.80 -21.32 -13.14
C PRO A 148 18.90 -22.74 -12.55
N ASN A 149 19.66 -23.61 -13.21
CA ASN A 149 19.95 -24.93 -12.67
C ASN A 149 20.78 -24.79 -11.37
N ASP A 150 20.11 -24.94 -10.22
CA ASP A 150 20.71 -24.82 -8.89
C ASP A 150 21.49 -26.08 -8.45
N PHE A 151 21.41 -27.19 -9.20
CA PHE A 151 21.94 -28.49 -8.77
C PHE A 151 22.87 -29.09 -9.84
N PRO A 152 24.20 -29.04 -9.64
CA PRO A 152 25.15 -29.70 -10.54
C PRO A 152 24.86 -31.20 -10.71
N GLY A 153 25.15 -31.76 -11.89
CA GLY A 153 25.06 -33.19 -12.16
C GLY A 153 23.70 -33.70 -12.65
N GLN A 154 22.71 -32.82 -12.87
CA GLN A 154 21.38 -33.17 -13.41
C GLN A 154 21.46 -33.98 -14.71
N GLU A 155 22.39 -33.62 -15.59
CA GLU A 155 22.61 -34.24 -16.90
C GLU A 155 23.10 -35.70 -16.83
N THR A 156 23.60 -36.13 -15.67
CA THR A 156 24.12 -37.49 -15.46
C THR A 156 23.10 -38.43 -14.79
N PHE A 157 21.99 -37.89 -14.29
CA PHE A 157 20.97 -38.70 -13.61
C PHE A 157 20.32 -39.68 -14.59
N ARG A 158 20.28 -40.96 -14.21
CA ARG A 158 19.73 -42.03 -15.07
C ARG A 158 18.20 -42.09 -15.05
N GLY A 159 17.57 -41.45 -14.06
CA GLY A 159 16.12 -41.33 -13.96
C GLY A 159 15.59 -40.08 -14.66
N THR A 160 14.36 -39.70 -14.33
CA THR A 160 13.69 -38.54 -14.92
C THR A 160 13.83 -37.30 -14.03
N VAL A 161 14.37 -36.20 -14.54
CA VAL A 161 14.26 -34.88 -13.91
C VAL A 161 13.11 -34.11 -14.57
N VAL A 162 12.17 -33.59 -13.78
CA VAL A 162 11.05 -32.78 -14.28
C VAL A 162 10.92 -31.48 -13.50
N HIS A 163 10.81 -30.37 -14.22
CA HIS A 163 10.42 -29.08 -13.65
C HIS A 163 8.91 -28.92 -13.71
N THR A 164 8.30 -28.45 -12.61
CA THR A 164 6.84 -28.27 -12.55
C THR A 164 6.31 -27.26 -13.57
N SER A 165 7.09 -26.26 -13.94
CA SER A 165 6.78 -25.25 -14.96
C SER A 165 6.93 -25.73 -16.42
N ARG A 166 7.40 -26.95 -16.62
CA ARG A 166 7.60 -27.62 -17.92
C ARG A 166 7.20 -29.09 -17.81
N TRP A 167 6.10 -29.35 -17.10
CA TRP A 167 5.60 -30.70 -16.94
C TRP A 167 5.17 -31.25 -18.32
N PRO A 168 5.60 -32.48 -18.70
CA PRO A 168 5.24 -33.05 -19.99
C PRO A 168 3.72 -33.19 -20.16
N ALA A 169 3.21 -32.89 -21.36
CA ALA A 169 1.78 -32.95 -21.66
C ALA A 169 1.19 -34.36 -21.52
N ASP A 170 1.96 -35.39 -21.88
CA ASP A 170 1.58 -36.80 -21.71
C ASP A 170 1.71 -37.30 -20.26
N GLY A 171 2.13 -36.43 -19.34
CA GLY A 171 2.38 -36.75 -17.93
C GLY A 171 3.74 -37.40 -17.68
N VAL A 172 3.95 -37.82 -16.44
CA VAL A 172 5.13 -38.56 -15.99
C VAL A 172 4.63 -39.79 -15.24
N ASP A 173 5.16 -40.98 -15.57
CA ASP A 173 4.83 -42.20 -14.84
C ASP A 173 5.49 -42.17 -13.45
N LEU A 174 4.66 -41.99 -12.42
CA LEU A 174 5.07 -41.96 -11.01
C LEU A 174 4.69 -43.25 -10.27
N ALA A 175 3.92 -44.15 -10.91
CA ALA A 175 3.37 -45.31 -10.25
C ALA A 175 4.49 -46.27 -9.82
N GLY A 176 4.55 -46.59 -8.53
CA GLY A 176 5.57 -47.49 -7.98
C GLY A 176 7.01 -46.94 -8.00
N LYS A 177 7.21 -45.67 -8.35
CA LYS A 177 8.53 -45.03 -8.42
C LYS A 177 8.96 -44.43 -7.07
N ARG A 178 10.27 -44.36 -6.84
CA ARG A 178 10.90 -43.56 -5.79
C ARG A 178 11.05 -42.13 -6.29
N VAL A 179 10.35 -41.19 -5.67
CA VAL A 179 10.27 -39.81 -6.15
C VAL A 179 10.86 -38.84 -5.14
N ALA A 180 11.68 -37.91 -5.61
CA ALA A 180 12.12 -36.75 -4.86
C ALA A 180 11.34 -35.50 -5.27
N VAL A 181 10.99 -34.64 -4.31
CA VAL A 181 10.51 -33.27 -4.59
C VAL A 181 11.42 -32.28 -3.89
N ILE A 182 12.00 -31.34 -4.66
CA ILE A 182 12.81 -30.24 -4.13
C ILE A 182 12.00 -28.95 -4.14
N GLY A 183 11.76 -28.39 -2.95
CA GLY A 183 11.04 -27.13 -2.75
C GLY A 183 9.62 -27.32 -2.21
N THR A 184 9.26 -26.48 -1.24
CA THR A 184 7.99 -26.52 -0.49
C THR A 184 7.24 -25.18 -0.54
N GLY A 185 7.38 -24.46 -1.66
CA GLY A 185 6.49 -23.33 -1.98
C GLY A 185 5.09 -23.82 -2.39
N SER A 186 4.21 -22.91 -2.83
CA SER A 186 2.84 -23.25 -3.27
C SER A 186 2.80 -24.44 -4.25
N THR A 187 3.64 -24.41 -5.29
CA THR A 187 3.76 -25.50 -6.27
C THR A 187 4.20 -26.82 -5.64
N GLY A 188 5.19 -26.79 -4.74
CA GLY A 188 5.67 -27.99 -4.05
C GLY A 188 4.58 -28.61 -3.19
N ILE A 189 3.87 -27.79 -2.41
CA ILE A 189 2.72 -28.20 -1.58
C ILE A 189 1.67 -28.92 -2.42
N GLN A 190 1.28 -28.33 -3.56
CA GLN A 190 0.29 -28.92 -4.48
C GLN A 190 0.76 -30.27 -5.05
N VAL A 191 2.00 -30.35 -5.53
CA VAL A 191 2.55 -31.60 -6.09
C VAL A 191 2.63 -32.69 -5.01
N ILE A 192 3.25 -32.39 -3.86
CA ILE A 192 3.53 -33.35 -2.79
C ILE A 192 2.25 -34.06 -2.34
N GLN A 193 1.20 -33.29 -2.02
CA GLN A 193 -0.05 -33.85 -1.53
C GLN A 193 -0.80 -34.67 -2.60
N THR A 194 -0.59 -34.35 -3.88
CA THR A 194 -1.28 -35.02 -4.99
C THR A 194 -0.59 -36.31 -5.43
N ILE A 195 0.76 -36.34 -5.44
CA ILE A 195 1.51 -37.52 -5.92
C ILE A 195 1.79 -38.54 -4.82
N ALA A 196 1.79 -38.14 -3.54
CA ALA A 196 2.12 -39.05 -2.43
C ALA A 196 1.30 -40.35 -2.40
N PRO A 197 0.00 -40.38 -2.74
CA PRO A 197 -0.77 -41.63 -2.81
C PRO A 197 -0.41 -42.55 -4.00
N GLN A 198 0.37 -42.08 -4.97
CA GLN A 198 0.62 -42.75 -6.25
C GLN A 198 2.02 -43.39 -6.33
N VAL A 199 2.97 -42.88 -5.55
CA VAL A 199 4.40 -43.27 -5.58
C VAL A 199 4.70 -44.38 -4.57
N SER A 200 5.79 -45.14 -4.79
CA SER A 200 6.21 -46.16 -3.82
C SER A 200 6.93 -45.54 -2.62
N GLU A 201 7.75 -44.51 -2.86
CA GLU A 201 8.42 -43.71 -1.84
C GLU A 201 8.46 -42.23 -2.27
N LEU A 202 8.24 -41.32 -1.33
CA LEU A 202 8.35 -39.88 -1.55
C LEU A 202 9.35 -39.26 -0.57
N THR A 203 10.40 -38.62 -1.08
CA THR A 203 11.31 -37.81 -0.26
C THR A 203 11.19 -36.33 -0.61
N VAL A 204 10.83 -35.51 0.37
CA VAL A 204 10.69 -34.06 0.23
C VAL A 204 11.93 -33.37 0.79
N PHE A 205 12.62 -32.60 -0.04
CA PHE A 205 13.74 -31.76 0.36
C PHE A 205 13.26 -30.34 0.63
N GLN A 206 13.17 -29.99 1.92
CA GLN A 206 12.70 -28.70 2.38
C GLN A 206 13.87 -27.86 2.90
N ARG A 207 14.06 -26.66 2.34
CA ARG A 207 15.00 -25.66 2.89
C ARG A 207 14.36 -24.74 3.92
N THR A 208 13.10 -24.37 3.71
CA THR A 208 12.36 -23.46 4.59
C THR A 208 10.90 -23.86 4.56
N ALA A 209 10.33 -24.13 5.74
CA ALA A 209 8.89 -24.36 5.87
C ALA A 209 8.10 -23.09 5.55
N ASN A 210 6.90 -23.24 4.97
CA ASN A 210 5.98 -22.14 4.68
C ASN A 210 4.67 -22.32 5.44
N PHE A 211 4.02 -21.21 5.79
CA PHE A 211 2.66 -21.24 6.31
C PHE A 211 1.71 -21.70 5.20
N ALA A 212 0.90 -22.71 5.49
CA ALA A 212 -0.15 -23.20 4.61
C ALA A 212 -1.47 -23.30 5.37
N CYS A 213 -2.54 -22.77 4.79
CA CYS A 213 -3.90 -22.88 5.33
C CYS A 213 -4.76 -23.81 4.44
N PRO A 214 -5.84 -24.40 4.95
CA PRO A 214 -6.75 -25.18 4.13
C PRO A 214 -7.28 -24.36 2.94
N LEU A 215 -7.28 -24.95 1.75
CA LEU A 215 -7.88 -24.34 0.57
C LEU A 215 -9.42 -24.39 0.65
N GLY A 216 -9.96 -25.47 1.20
CA GLY A 216 -11.41 -25.68 1.30
C GLY A 216 -12.08 -25.91 -0.06
N ASN A 217 -11.38 -26.57 -0.99
CA ASN A 217 -11.91 -26.87 -2.32
C ASN A 217 -12.97 -27.99 -2.27
N ARG A 218 -14.01 -27.83 -3.08
CA ARG A 218 -15.15 -28.74 -3.23
C ARG A 218 -15.85 -28.50 -4.58
N PRO A 219 -16.65 -29.46 -5.06
CA PRO A 219 -17.56 -29.20 -6.18
C PRO A 219 -18.51 -28.04 -5.88
N LEU A 220 -18.89 -27.29 -6.92
CA LEU A 220 -19.92 -26.25 -6.88
C LEU A 220 -21.27 -26.86 -7.28
N THR A 221 -22.35 -26.44 -6.60
CA THR A 221 -23.71 -26.88 -6.91
C THR A 221 -24.36 -26.02 -8.01
N ASP A 222 -25.44 -26.51 -8.61
CA ASP A 222 -26.27 -25.74 -9.55
C ASP A 222 -26.83 -24.47 -8.91
N GLU A 223 -27.29 -24.57 -7.66
CA GLU A 223 -27.79 -23.43 -6.89
C GLU A 223 -26.73 -22.36 -6.68
N GLU A 224 -25.50 -22.75 -6.32
CA GLU A 224 -24.38 -21.81 -6.17
C GLU A 224 -24.03 -21.12 -7.48
N PHE A 225 -24.10 -21.84 -8.60
CA PHE A 225 -23.90 -21.26 -9.92
C PHE A 225 -24.99 -20.23 -10.25
N GLU A 226 -26.27 -20.58 -10.08
CA GLU A 226 -27.40 -19.67 -10.34
C GLU A 226 -27.33 -18.41 -9.46
N GLN A 227 -27.00 -18.57 -8.17
CA GLN A 227 -26.80 -17.45 -7.24
C GLN A 227 -25.63 -16.56 -7.66
N THR A 228 -24.49 -17.16 -8.01
CA THR A 228 -23.31 -16.40 -8.48
C THR A 228 -23.65 -15.62 -9.74
N VAL A 229 -24.35 -16.24 -10.70
CA VAL A 229 -24.73 -15.60 -11.96
C VAL A 229 -25.63 -14.38 -11.73
N ALA A 230 -26.61 -14.49 -10.83
CA ALA A 230 -27.49 -13.38 -10.47
C ALA A 230 -26.75 -12.23 -9.76
N ASP A 231 -25.63 -12.53 -9.10
CA ASP A 231 -24.95 -11.63 -8.17
C ASP A 231 -23.58 -11.14 -8.67
N TYR A 232 -23.15 -11.55 -9.87
CA TYR A 232 -21.86 -11.16 -10.45
C TYR A 232 -21.59 -9.64 -10.41
N PRO A 233 -22.54 -8.76 -10.80
CA PRO A 233 -22.28 -7.31 -10.76
C PRO A 233 -21.81 -6.83 -9.39
N ARG A 234 -22.53 -7.21 -8.32
CA ARG A 234 -22.18 -6.89 -6.94
C ARG A 234 -20.84 -7.52 -6.53
N LEU A 235 -20.65 -8.81 -6.83
CA LEU A 235 -19.43 -9.54 -6.49
C LEU A 235 -18.18 -8.94 -7.17
N ARG A 236 -18.29 -8.47 -8.41
CA ARG A 236 -17.19 -7.83 -9.15
C ARG A 236 -16.89 -6.45 -8.59
N GLU A 237 -17.91 -5.66 -8.31
CA GLU A 237 -17.76 -4.35 -7.65
C GLU A 237 -17.08 -4.49 -6.29
N GLU A 238 -17.55 -5.39 -5.43
CA GLU A 238 -16.94 -5.67 -4.13
C GLU A 238 -15.51 -6.18 -4.26
N SER A 239 -15.22 -7.01 -5.27
CA SER A 239 -13.87 -7.49 -5.54
C SER A 239 -12.92 -6.35 -5.89
N ARG A 240 -13.33 -5.38 -6.72
CA ARG A 240 -12.50 -4.21 -7.06
C ARG A 240 -12.38 -3.19 -5.92
N ASN A 241 -13.22 -3.32 -4.89
CA ASN A 241 -13.26 -2.48 -3.71
C ASN A 241 -12.69 -3.17 -2.45
N SER A 242 -11.93 -4.27 -2.60
CA SER A 242 -11.32 -5.01 -1.50
C SER A 242 -9.81 -5.17 -1.66
N LEU A 243 -9.12 -5.39 -0.53
CA LEU A 243 -7.65 -5.56 -0.48
C LEU A 243 -7.17 -6.63 -1.47
N ALA A 244 -7.83 -7.81 -1.44
CA ALA A 244 -7.40 -9.01 -2.14
C ALA A 244 -7.87 -9.12 -3.60
N GLY A 245 -8.79 -8.26 -4.05
CA GLY A 245 -9.45 -8.45 -5.35
C GLY A 245 -10.51 -9.54 -5.36
N ALA A 246 -11.17 -9.78 -4.22
CA ALA A 246 -12.23 -10.77 -4.06
C ALA A 246 -13.26 -10.27 -3.03
N ALA A 247 -14.54 -10.62 -3.21
CA ALA A 247 -15.63 -10.25 -2.31
C ALA A 247 -15.62 -11.08 -1.01
N TYR A 248 -14.50 -11.03 -0.27
CA TYR A 248 -14.37 -11.61 1.06
C TYR A 248 -14.85 -10.64 2.14
N PRO A 249 -15.28 -11.14 3.32
CA PRO A 249 -15.57 -10.28 4.45
C PRO A 249 -14.40 -9.36 4.78
N ARG A 250 -14.68 -8.07 5.00
CA ARG A 250 -13.66 -7.07 5.35
C ARG A 250 -13.18 -7.29 6.77
N ALA A 251 -11.86 -7.25 6.95
CA ALA A 251 -11.29 -7.13 8.27
C ALA A 251 -11.39 -5.67 8.75
N THR A 252 -12.02 -5.44 9.89
CA THR A 252 -12.29 -4.08 10.42
C THR A 252 -11.82 -3.89 11.87
N ARG A 253 -11.26 -4.94 12.48
CA ARG A 253 -10.74 -4.92 13.85
C ARG A 253 -9.23 -5.18 13.88
N PRO A 254 -8.48 -4.58 14.82
CA PRO A 254 -7.09 -4.94 15.06
C PRO A 254 -7.01 -6.17 15.96
N ALA A 255 -6.06 -7.07 15.72
CA ALA A 255 -6.01 -8.37 16.41
C ALA A 255 -5.87 -8.22 17.93
N LEU A 256 -5.07 -7.25 18.39
CA LEU A 256 -4.75 -7.07 19.80
C LEU A 256 -5.84 -6.35 20.59
N ALA A 257 -6.90 -5.85 19.94
CA ALA A 257 -8.09 -5.35 20.64
C ALA A 257 -9.03 -6.47 21.12
N ASP A 258 -8.95 -7.66 20.51
CA ASP A 258 -9.74 -8.82 20.92
C ASP A 258 -8.98 -9.64 21.97
N SER A 259 -9.70 -10.31 22.87
CA SER A 259 -9.12 -11.27 23.82
C SER A 259 -8.50 -12.49 23.10
N PRO A 260 -7.57 -13.23 23.73
CA PRO A 260 -7.03 -14.47 23.15
C PRO A 260 -8.12 -15.48 22.73
N GLU A 261 -9.20 -15.60 23.50
CA GLU A 261 -10.33 -16.48 23.22
C GLU A 261 -11.13 -16.03 21.99
N GLU A 262 -11.43 -14.73 21.89
CA GLU A 262 -12.09 -14.14 20.71
C GLU A 262 -11.22 -14.29 19.47
N ARG A 263 -9.91 -14.04 19.59
CA ARG A 263 -8.96 -14.26 18.50
C ARG A 263 -9.00 -15.69 17.98
N ARG A 264 -8.96 -16.68 18.88
CA ARG A 264 -9.02 -18.09 18.49
C ARG A 264 -10.31 -18.42 17.75
N LYS A 265 -11.46 -17.92 18.22
CA LYS A 265 -12.76 -18.12 17.55
C LYS A 265 -12.78 -17.51 16.14
N THR A 266 -12.25 -16.30 15.98
CA THR A 266 -12.10 -15.65 14.67
C THR A 266 -11.20 -16.48 13.75
N TYR A 267 -10.04 -16.93 14.24
CA TYR A 267 -9.12 -17.77 13.48
C TYR A 267 -9.75 -19.11 13.08
N ASP A 268 -10.46 -19.80 13.98
CA ASP A 268 -11.16 -21.05 13.68
C ASP A 268 -12.19 -20.88 12.55
N THR A 269 -12.90 -19.75 12.53
CA THR A 269 -13.89 -19.44 11.50
C THR A 269 -13.24 -19.31 10.12
N TYR A 270 -12.19 -18.50 10.01
CA TYR A 270 -11.57 -18.18 8.73
C TYR A 270 -10.55 -19.22 8.24
N TYR A 271 -9.86 -19.92 9.14
CA TYR A 271 -9.00 -21.06 8.80
C TYR A 271 -9.79 -22.18 8.11
N ASN A 272 -11.02 -22.44 8.55
CA ASN A 272 -11.91 -23.43 7.94
C ASN A 272 -12.71 -22.88 6.73
N GLY A 273 -12.80 -21.55 6.58
CA GLY A 273 -13.46 -20.91 5.44
C GLY A 273 -12.74 -21.07 4.09
N GLY A 274 -11.43 -21.36 4.15
CA GLY A 274 -10.59 -21.70 3.01
C GLY A 274 -10.03 -20.50 2.23
N GLY A 275 -8.88 -20.72 1.60
CA GLY A 275 -8.20 -19.75 0.73
C GLY A 275 -7.68 -18.54 1.52
N PHE A 276 -7.65 -17.36 0.87
CA PHE A 276 -7.06 -16.14 1.42
C PHE A 276 -7.77 -15.54 2.65
N ARG A 277 -8.94 -16.05 3.05
CA ARG A 277 -9.74 -15.49 4.15
C ARG A 277 -9.00 -15.39 5.48
N MET A 278 -8.12 -16.34 5.79
CA MET A 278 -7.31 -16.29 7.02
C MET A 278 -6.45 -15.03 7.08
N LEU A 279 -5.92 -14.56 5.93
CA LEU A 279 -5.12 -13.35 5.84
C LEU A 279 -5.97 -12.09 5.59
N ALA A 280 -7.01 -12.20 4.76
CA ALA A 280 -7.77 -11.05 4.25
C ALA A 280 -8.98 -10.64 5.11
N SER A 281 -9.50 -11.54 5.96
CA SER A 281 -10.80 -11.36 6.64
C SER A 281 -10.76 -11.47 8.16
N THR A 282 -9.61 -11.79 8.76
CA THR A 282 -9.47 -11.91 10.23
C THR A 282 -9.28 -10.54 10.86
N TYR A 283 -8.09 -9.95 10.73
CA TYR A 283 -7.75 -8.64 11.29
C TYR A 283 -6.99 -7.81 10.25
N PHE A 284 -7.22 -6.49 10.24
CA PHE A 284 -6.67 -5.62 9.20
C PHE A 284 -5.19 -5.31 9.42
N ASP A 285 -4.66 -5.57 10.62
CA ASP A 285 -3.30 -5.25 11.05
C ASP A 285 -2.29 -6.39 10.93
N LEU A 286 -2.70 -7.56 10.41
CA LEU A 286 -1.82 -8.73 10.32
C LEU A 286 -0.57 -8.54 9.45
N ILE A 287 -0.62 -7.68 8.43
CA ILE A 287 0.49 -7.53 7.47
C ILE A 287 1.49 -6.43 7.84
N TYR A 288 1.25 -5.67 8.92
CA TYR A 288 2.12 -4.56 9.34
C TYR A 288 2.34 -4.47 10.86
N ASN A 289 1.49 -5.08 11.69
CA ASN A 289 1.72 -5.16 13.14
C ASN A 289 2.38 -6.50 13.51
N PRO A 290 3.64 -6.53 14.00
CA PRO A 290 4.32 -7.77 14.36
C PRO A 290 3.61 -8.57 15.45
N GLY A 291 3.05 -7.90 16.47
CA GLY A 291 2.35 -8.55 17.57
C GLY A 291 1.05 -9.20 17.10
N ALA A 292 0.27 -8.52 16.27
CA ALA A 292 -0.92 -9.07 15.63
C ALA A 292 -0.56 -10.29 14.77
N ASN A 293 0.46 -10.16 13.91
CA ASN A 293 0.92 -11.24 13.02
C ASN A 293 1.30 -12.50 13.79
N GLU A 294 2.05 -12.36 14.89
CA GLU A 294 2.52 -13.51 15.66
C GLU A 294 1.35 -14.31 16.25
N THR A 295 0.24 -13.66 16.63
CA THR A 295 -0.95 -14.39 17.10
C THR A 295 -1.56 -15.30 16.02
N ALA A 296 -1.59 -14.86 14.75
CA ALA A 296 -2.07 -15.66 13.64
C ALA A 296 -1.04 -16.74 13.24
N ALA A 297 0.26 -16.40 13.29
CA ALA A 297 1.35 -17.32 13.01
C ALA A 297 1.35 -18.49 14.01
N ASP A 298 1.25 -18.21 15.31
CA ASP A 298 1.18 -19.22 16.37
C ASP A 298 -0.02 -20.13 16.23
N TYR A 299 -1.19 -19.56 15.93
CA TYR A 299 -2.38 -20.34 15.64
C TYR A 299 -2.12 -21.35 14.50
N ILE A 300 -1.52 -20.93 13.38
CA ILE A 300 -1.22 -21.83 12.26
C ILE A 300 -0.17 -22.88 12.67
N ARG A 301 0.87 -22.50 13.42
CA ARG A 301 1.90 -23.45 13.92
C ARG A 301 1.27 -24.53 14.80
N ASP A 302 0.31 -24.18 15.66
CA ASP A 302 -0.40 -25.13 16.49
C ASP A 302 -1.25 -26.09 15.64
N ARG A 303 -1.94 -25.60 14.61
CA ARG A 303 -2.68 -26.46 13.67
C ARG A 303 -1.77 -27.45 12.93
N ILE A 304 -0.52 -27.07 12.62
CA ILE A 304 0.47 -27.98 12.03
C ILE A 304 0.82 -29.10 13.02
N ARG A 305 1.13 -28.74 14.28
CA ARG A 305 1.47 -29.71 15.34
C ARG A 305 0.32 -30.65 15.68
N GLU A 306 -0.93 -30.20 15.57
CA GLU A 306 -2.12 -31.04 15.75
C GLU A 306 -2.28 -32.08 14.62
N ARG A 307 -1.87 -31.76 13.39
CA ARG A 307 -2.12 -32.58 12.19
C ARG A 307 -0.99 -33.57 11.88
N VAL A 308 0.24 -33.27 12.30
CA VAL A 308 1.42 -34.11 12.04
C VAL A 308 1.77 -34.93 13.27
N LYS A 309 1.69 -36.27 13.18
CA LYS A 309 1.77 -37.19 14.32
C LYS A 309 3.18 -37.35 14.89
N ASP A 310 4.21 -37.32 14.04
CA ASP A 310 5.60 -37.36 14.49
C ASP A 310 6.07 -35.96 14.92
N PRO A 311 6.42 -35.74 16.20
CA PRO A 311 6.81 -34.42 16.69
C PRO A 311 8.04 -33.84 15.98
N LYS A 312 8.98 -34.68 15.52
CA LYS A 312 10.18 -34.20 14.82
C LYS A 312 9.81 -33.65 13.44
N THR A 313 8.99 -34.39 12.70
CA THR A 313 8.48 -33.95 11.39
C THR A 313 7.58 -32.73 11.53
N ALA A 314 6.72 -32.67 12.56
CA ALA A 314 5.89 -31.50 12.85
C ALA A 314 6.74 -30.23 13.07
N GLU A 315 7.82 -30.35 13.85
CA GLU A 315 8.72 -29.24 14.13
C GLU A 315 9.49 -28.77 12.89
N LEU A 316 9.89 -29.69 12.00
CA LEU A 316 10.51 -29.34 10.72
C LEU A 316 9.53 -28.64 9.75
N LEU A 317 8.24 -29.01 9.79
CA LEU A 317 7.19 -28.38 8.98
C LEU A 317 6.68 -27.06 9.56
N THR A 318 7.04 -26.73 10.80
CA THR A 318 6.61 -25.52 11.48
C THR A 318 7.42 -24.31 10.95
N PRO A 319 6.78 -23.32 10.31
CA PRO A 319 7.48 -22.17 9.74
C PRO A 319 8.11 -21.27 10.79
N LYS A 320 9.37 -20.88 10.54
CA LYS A 320 10.19 -20.02 11.40
C LYS A 320 10.96 -19.01 10.56
N GLY A 321 11.23 -17.85 11.14
CA GLY A 321 12.12 -16.85 10.55
C GLY A 321 11.50 -15.98 9.45
N HIS A 322 10.16 -15.97 9.33
CA HIS A 322 9.44 -14.93 8.60
C HIS A 322 8.00 -14.79 9.13
N PRO A 323 7.39 -13.60 9.04
CA PRO A 323 5.99 -13.38 9.41
C PRO A 323 5.00 -14.16 8.52
N TYR A 324 3.79 -14.42 9.01
CA TYR A 324 2.68 -14.92 8.20
C TYR A 324 2.26 -13.84 7.18
N GLY A 325 1.94 -14.23 5.94
CA GLY A 325 1.60 -13.28 4.88
C GLY A 325 2.77 -12.48 4.29
N ALA A 326 3.91 -12.36 4.97
CA ALA A 326 5.11 -11.68 4.44
C ALA A 326 5.74 -12.38 3.22
N LYS A 327 5.40 -13.66 3.04
CA LYS A 327 5.49 -14.38 1.75
C LYS A 327 4.08 -14.69 1.29
N ARG A 328 3.88 -14.91 -0.02
CA ARG A 328 2.57 -15.34 -0.55
C ARG A 328 2.04 -16.52 0.25
N ALA A 329 0.87 -16.32 0.86
CA ALA A 329 0.17 -17.35 1.61
C ALA A 329 -0.02 -18.56 0.71
N THR A 330 0.27 -19.75 1.24
CA THR A 330 0.09 -21.00 0.50
C THR A 330 -1.14 -21.74 1.03
N PHE A 331 -1.71 -22.60 0.19
CA PHE A 331 -2.92 -23.32 0.53
C PHE A 331 -2.78 -24.80 0.23
N GLU A 332 -3.44 -25.61 1.05
CA GLU A 332 -3.31 -27.06 1.00
C GLU A 332 -4.65 -27.77 1.24
N THR A 333 -4.72 -29.05 0.91
CA THR A 333 -5.88 -29.90 1.19
C THR A 333 -5.53 -30.98 2.22
N LYS A 334 -4.38 -31.64 2.04
CA LYS A 334 -3.87 -32.70 2.94
C LYS A 334 -2.33 -32.72 2.98
N TYR A 335 -1.70 -31.57 2.81
CA TYR A 335 -0.23 -31.48 2.74
C TYR A 335 0.42 -31.94 4.04
N PHE A 336 -0.09 -31.48 5.18
CA PHE A 336 0.48 -31.87 6.47
C PHE A 336 0.20 -33.34 6.79
N GLU A 337 -1.01 -33.86 6.50
CA GLU A 337 -1.34 -35.28 6.69
C GLU A 337 -0.51 -36.21 5.80
N THR A 338 -0.02 -35.72 4.66
CA THR A 338 0.83 -36.49 3.75
C THR A 338 2.09 -37.00 4.46
N PHE A 339 2.63 -36.25 5.42
CA PHE A 339 3.81 -36.65 6.20
C PHE A 339 3.53 -37.68 7.29
N ASN A 340 2.26 -38.08 7.49
CA ASN A 340 1.90 -39.20 8.34
C ASN A 340 1.92 -40.54 7.59
N LEU A 341 2.09 -40.52 6.27
CA LEU A 341 2.19 -41.73 5.46
C LEU A 341 3.55 -42.41 5.66
N PRO A 342 3.61 -43.74 5.82
CA PRO A 342 4.84 -44.44 6.19
C PRO A 342 5.93 -44.38 5.11
N HIS A 343 5.57 -44.13 3.86
CA HIS A 343 6.47 -44.04 2.70
C HIS A 343 6.86 -42.60 2.33
N VAL A 344 6.44 -41.61 3.12
CA VAL A 344 6.78 -40.20 2.92
C VAL A 344 7.84 -39.78 3.93
N ARG A 345 8.93 -39.19 3.44
CA ARG A 345 10.05 -38.71 4.24
C ARG A 345 10.29 -37.22 4.00
N LEU A 346 10.49 -36.48 5.08
CA LEU A 346 10.97 -35.09 5.04
C LEU A 346 12.47 -35.03 5.29
N VAL A 347 13.21 -34.29 4.47
CA VAL A 347 14.63 -34.01 4.62
C VAL A 347 14.83 -32.52 4.81
N ASP A 348 15.52 -32.15 5.89
CA ASP A 348 15.93 -30.78 6.18
C ASP A 348 17.16 -30.41 5.34
N ALA A 349 16.90 -29.81 4.17
CA ALA A 349 17.92 -29.33 3.25
C ALA A 349 18.60 -28.04 3.73
N LYS A 350 18.19 -27.46 4.88
CA LYS A 350 18.92 -26.36 5.52
C LYS A 350 20.10 -26.89 6.33
N THR A 351 19.87 -27.93 7.13
CA THR A 351 20.92 -28.56 7.96
C THR A 351 21.77 -29.55 7.16
N THR A 352 21.18 -30.22 6.17
CA THR A 352 21.87 -31.15 5.24
C THR A 352 21.70 -30.70 3.79
N PRO A 353 22.41 -29.64 3.36
CA PRO A 353 22.28 -29.10 2.00
C PRO A 353 22.50 -30.14 0.91
N ILE A 354 21.78 -29.97 -0.20
CA ILE A 354 22.01 -30.74 -1.43
C ILE A 354 23.31 -30.24 -2.05
N GLU A 355 24.25 -31.14 -2.32
CA GLU A 355 25.52 -30.82 -2.98
C GLU A 355 25.43 -30.94 -4.50
N ARG A 356 24.80 -32.04 -4.97
CA ARG A 356 24.66 -32.36 -6.39
C ARG A 356 23.60 -33.43 -6.61
N ILE A 357 23.16 -33.55 -7.86
CA ILE A 357 22.45 -34.71 -8.38
C ILE A 357 23.51 -35.71 -8.89
N THR A 358 23.34 -36.99 -8.57
CA THR A 358 24.23 -38.09 -8.96
C THR A 358 23.58 -38.92 -10.07
N GLU A 359 24.30 -39.91 -10.61
CA GLU A 359 23.70 -40.86 -11.56
C GLU A 359 22.49 -41.61 -11.01
N LYS A 360 22.39 -41.76 -9.68
CA LYS A 360 21.36 -42.56 -8.99
C LYS A 360 20.32 -41.74 -8.24
N GLY A 361 20.58 -40.47 -7.93
CA GLY A 361 19.64 -39.61 -7.22
C GLY A 361 20.25 -38.34 -6.68
N ILE A 362 20.13 -38.06 -5.39
CA ILE A 362 20.53 -36.77 -4.78
C ILE A 362 21.55 -37.02 -3.67
N ALA A 363 22.71 -36.35 -3.75
CA ALA A 363 23.69 -36.31 -2.68
C ALA A 363 23.48 -35.06 -1.82
N THR A 364 23.30 -35.27 -0.52
CA THR A 364 23.37 -34.22 0.50
C THR A 364 24.71 -34.30 1.23
N THR A 365 25.03 -33.29 2.03
CA THR A 365 26.21 -33.30 2.90
C THR A 365 26.23 -34.46 3.92
N ALA A 366 25.09 -35.11 4.17
CA ALA A 366 24.97 -36.21 5.12
C ALA A 366 24.95 -37.60 4.47
N GLN A 367 24.24 -37.75 3.35
CA GLN A 367 24.09 -39.03 2.66
C GLN A 367 23.59 -38.86 1.21
N GLU A 368 23.67 -39.96 0.45
CA GLU A 368 23.08 -40.09 -0.87
C GLU A 368 21.72 -40.80 -0.81
N TYR A 369 20.79 -40.36 -1.65
CA TYR A 369 19.44 -40.88 -1.78
C TYR A 369 19.22 -41.32 -3.22
N GLU A 370 18.66 -42.51 -3.43
CA GLU A 370 18.38 -43.02 -4.77
C GLU A 370 16.93 -42.74 -5.19
N PHE A 371 16.74 -42.30 -6.43
CA PHE A 371 15.42 -41.96 -6.97
C PHE A 371 15.29 -42.41 -8.42
N ASP A 372 14.05 -42.63 -8.83
CA ASP A 372 13.71 -42.87 -10.24
C ASP A 372 13.24 -41.57 -10.91
N VAL A 373 12.65 -40.65 -10.12
CA VAL A 373 12.17 -39.35 -10.58
C VAL A 373 12.55 -38.25 -9.59
N ILE A 374 13.03 -37.11 -10.10
CA ILE A 374 13.31 -35.89 -9.33
C ILE A 374 12.41 -34.77 -9.86
N VAL A 375 11.55 -34.23 -9.00
CA VAL A 375 10.68 -33.11 -9.28
C VAL A 375 11.27 -31.82 -8.71
N LEU A 376 11.49 -30.83 -9.58
CA LEU A 376 12.02 -29.52 -9.24
C LEU A 376 10.87 -28.51 -9.11
N ALA A 377 10.46 -28.23 -7.86
CA ALA A 377 9.45 -27.24 -7.48
C ALA A 377 10.10 -25.97 -6.90
N THR A 378 11.19 -25.52 -7.53
CA THR A 378 12.07 -24.44 -7.04
C THR A 378 11.59 -23.01 -7.37
N GLY A 379 10.51 -22.89 -8.15
CA GLY A 379 9.85 -21.65 -8.50
C GLY A 379 10.45 -20.95 -9.72
N PHE A 380 10.20 -19.64 -9.82
CA PHE A 380 10.55 -18.80 -10.96
C PHE A 380 11.56 -17.73 -10.59
N ASP A 381 12.26 -17.22 -11.60
CA ASP A 381 12.77 -15.86 -11.56
C ASP A 381 11.62 -14.89 -11.86
N VAL A 382 11.20 -14.14 -10.85
CA VAL A 382 9.96 -13.36 -10.88
C VAL A 382 10.21 -11.94 -11.39
N GLY A 383 9.40 -11.51 -12.36
CA GLY A 383 9.42 -10.17 -12.94
C GLY A 383 10.28 -10.09 -14.21
N ALA A 384 11.42 -9.42 -14.15
CA ALA A 384 12.18 -8.96 -15.33
C ALA A 384 12.70 -10.05 -16.28
N GLY A 385 12.79 -11.32 -15.84
CA GLY A 385 13.48 -12.37 -16.61
C GLY A 385 12.94 -12.58 -18.03
N ALA A 386 11.64 -12.39 -18.27
CA ALA A 386 11.07 -12.53 -19.61
C ALA A 386 11.48 -11.39 -20.53
N LEU A 387 11.43 -10.16 -20.03
CA LEU A 387 11.80 -8.95 -20.76
C LEU A 387 13.31 -8.87 -21.00
N MET A 388 14.12 -9.27 -20.03
CA MET A 388 15.58 -9.37 -20.19
C MET A 388 15.95 -10.27 -21.37
N ARG A 389 15.17 -11.34 -21.62
CA ARG A 389 15.39 -12.25 -22.76
C ARG A 389 14.90 -11.73 -24.11
N MET A 390 14.04 -10.71 -24.12
CA MET A 390 13.59 -10.05 -25.35
C MET A 390 14.56 -8.96 -25.82
N GLY A 391 15.59 -8.62 -25.03
CA GLY A 391 16.58 -7.61 -25.42
C GLY A 391 15.97 -6.25 -25.73
N VAL A 392 15.08 -5.75 -24.86
CA VAL A 392 14.37 -4.47 -25.07
C VAL A 392 15.33 -3.28 -25.01
N VAL A 393 15.36 -2.47 -26.07
CA VAL A 393 16.18 -1.27 -26.21
C VAL A 393 15.30 -0.07 -26.54
N GLY A 394 15.26 0.92 -25.66
CA GLY A 394 14.54 2.18 -25.82
C GLY A 394 15.38 3.29 -26.44
N ARG A 395 15.00 4.54 -26.12
CA ARG A 395 15.63 5.77 -26.60
C ARG A 395 17.14 5.78 -26.31
N ASP A 396 17.92 6.34 -27.23
CA ASP A 396 19.38 6.49 -27.13
C ASP A 396 20.14 5.17 -26.85
N GLY A 397 19.56 4.03 -27.26
CA GLY A 397 20.17 2.71 -27.05
C GLY A 397 20.05 2.20 -25.60
N ARG A 398 19.23 2.84 -24.76
CA ARG A 398 19.02 2.43 -23.36
C ARG A 398 18.42 1.03 -23.29
N LYS A 399 19.08 0.11 -22.61
CA LYS A 399 18.55 -1.25 -22.39
C LYS A 399 17.68 -1.30 -21.14
N LEU A 400 16.55 -1.99 -21.21
CA LEU A 400 15.67 -2.16 -20.04
C LEU A 400 16.36 -2.95 -18.91
N THR A 401 17.27 -3.86 -19.27
CA THR A 401 18.14 -4.57 -18.31
C THR A 401 18.97 -3.63 -17.45
N ASP A 402 19.49 -2.57 -18.07
CA ASP A 402 20.39 -1.62 -17.44
C ASP A 402 19.57 -0.63 -16.60
N HIS A 403 18.39 -0.23 -17.09
CA HIS A 403 17.42 0.59 -16.35
C HIS A 403 16.95 -0.08 -15.05
N TRP A 404 16.89 -1.41 -15.02
CA TRP A 404 16.49 -2.20 -13.85
C TRP A 404 17.66 -2.80 -13.04
N ALA A 405 18.90 -2.35 -13.29
CA ALA A 405 20.08 -2.89 -12.62
C ALA A 405 20.02 -2.76 -11.09
N ASP A 406 19.40 -1.69 -10.57
CA ASP A 406 19.27 -1.41 -9.13
C ASP A 406 17.92 -1.83 -8.53
N GLY A 407 17.08 -2.48 -9.33
CA GLY A 407 15.74 -2.93 -8.94
C GLY A 407 14.71 -2.72 -10.06
N GLN A 408 13.72 -3.61 -10.11
CA GLN A 408 12.65 -3.48 -11.09
C GLN A 408 11.70 -2.37 -10.66
N ARG A 409 11.45 -1.43 -11.56
CA ARG A 409 10.53 -0.31 -11.34
C ARG A 409 9.76 0.02 -12.60
N ALA A 410 8.56 0.55 -12.45
CA ALA A 410 7.76 1.11 -13.53
C ALA A 410 6.68 2.00 -12.91
N TYR A 411 6.45 3.17 -13.50
CA TYR A 411 5.41 4.08 -13.04
C TYR A 411 4.04 3.41 -13.15
N ILE A 412 3.31 3.39 -12.04
CA ILE A 412 2.04 2.69 -11.82
C ILE A 412 2.03 1.23 -12.33
N GLY A 413 3.21 0.60 -12.45
CA GLY A 413 3.38 -0.73 -13.00
C GLY A 413 3.16 -0.89 -14.49
N MET A 414 3.08 0.21 -15.26
CA MET A 414 2.68 0.16 -16.66
C MET A 414 3.69 0.75 -17.64
N ALA A 415 4.56 1.69 -17.24
CA ALA A 415 5.48 2.34 -18.17
C ALA A 415 6.82 2.75 -17.52
N ASN A 416 7.85 2.97 -18.34
CA ASN A 416 9.19 3.35 -17.92
C ASN A 416 9.66 4.62 -18.63
N HIS A 417 10.50 5.41 -17.96
CA HIS A 417 11.23 6.50 -18.59
C HIS A 417 12.35 5.95 -19.50
N GLY A 418 12.45 6.45 -20.73
CA GLY A 418 13.36 6.00 -21.78
C GLY A 418 12.76 5.00 -22.76
N PHE A 419 11.50 4.57 -22.57
CA PHE A 419 10.85 3.52 -23.35
C PHE A 419 9.47 3.97 -23.85
N PRO A 420 9.41 4.92 -24.80
CA PRO A 420 8.15 5.44 -25.31
C PRO A 420 7.29 4.32 -25.93
N ASN A 421 5.97 4.40 -25.71
CA ASN A 421 4.99 3.45 -26.23
C ASN A 421 5.21 1.97 -25.83
N LEU A 422 6.10 1.70 -24.87
CA LEU A 422 6.24 0.40 -24.22
C LEU A 422 5.33 0.39 -22.98
N PHE A 423 4.39 -0.55 -22.96
CA PHE A 423 3.51 -0.73 -21.81
C PHE A 423 3.59 -2.12 -21.23
N HIS A 424 3.43 -2.23 -19.91
CA HIS A 424 3.44 -3.48 -19.16
C HIS A 424 2.07 -3.76 -18.56
N VAL A 425 1.51 -4.93 -18.84
CA VAL A 425 0.28 -5.39 -18.17
C VAL A 425 0.67 -6.04 -16.85
N ASN A 426 0.24 -5.47 -15.71
CA ASN A 426 0.66 -5.88 -14.35
C ASN A 426 2.20 -5.97 -14.23
N GLY A 427 2.91 -4.94 -14.67
CA GLY A 427 4.37 -4.87 -14.57
C GLY A 427 4.89 -4.68 -13.14
N PRO A 428 6.22 -4.51 -12.99
CA PRO A 428 6.84 -4.23 -11.70
C PRO A 428 6.23 -2.99 -11.04
N GLN A 429 6.02 -3.03 -9.73
CA GLN A 429 5.39 -1.98 -8.92
C GLN A 429 3.89 -1.77 -9.15
N SER A 430 3.21 -2.60 -9.96
CA SER A 430 1.75 -2.69 -9.94
C SER A 430 1.22 -3.26 -8.61
N ALA A 431 -0.11 -3.28 -8.42
CA ALA A 431 -0.74 -3.90 -7.25
C ALA A 431 -0.83 -5.45 -7.29
N ALA A 432 -0.22 -6.12 -8.28
CA ALA A 432 -0.45 -7.54 -8.58
C ALA A 432 -0.12 -8.54 -7.44
N ALA A 433 0.66 -8.14 -6.43
CA ALA A 433 0.97 -9.03 -5.30
C ALA A 433 -0.22 -9.20 -4.35
N LEU A 434 -1.03 -8.16 -4.16
CA LEU A 434 -2.20 -8.17 -3.28
C LEU A 434 -3.52 -8.11 -4.04
N PHE A 435 -3.51 -7.82 -5.33
CA PHE A 435 -4.71 -7.73 -6.15
C PHE A 435 -4.87 -8.98 -7.03
N ASN A 436 -6.02 -9.65 -6.94
CA ASN A 436 -6.37 -10.80 -7.78
C ASN A 436 -6.11 -10.53 -9.28
N ASN A 437 -5.32 -11.40 -9.90
CA ASN A 437 -4.70 -11.14 -11.20
C ASN A 437 -5.69 -10.84 -12.34
N PRO A 438 -6.77 -11.61 -12.60
CA PRO A 438 -7.63 -11.37 -13.75
C PRO A 438 -8.24 -9.96 -13.77
N ILE A 439 -8.74 -9.48 -12.64
CA ILE A 439 -9.34 -8.14 -12.56
C ILE A 439 -8.29 -7.02 -12.51
N ALA A 440 -7.12 -7.26 -11.90
CA ALA A 440 -5.98 -6.35 -11.95
C ALA A 440 -5.43 -6.18 -13.38
N ILE A 441 -5.42 -7.29 -14.13
CA ILE A 441 -5.08 -7.32 -15.56
C ILE A 441 -6.09 -6.49 -16.34
N GLU A 442 -7.39 -6.63 -16.06
CA GLU A 442 -8.40 -5.81 -16.72
C GLU A 442 -8.17 -4.33 -16.47
N ASP A 443 -8.01 -3.91 -15.21
CA ASP A 443 -7.74 -2.49 -14.88
C ASP A 443 -6.48 -1.98 -15.58
N SER A 444 -5.40 -2.78 -15.64
CA SER A 444 -4.16 -2.38 -16.31
C SER A 444 -4.31 -2.28 -17.83
N VAL A 445 -4.97 -3.25 -18.47
CA VAL A 445 -5.20 -3.23 -19.91
C VAL A 445 -6.15 -2.09 -20.29
N ASP A 446 -7.18 -1.84 -19.50
CA ASP A 446 -8.13 -0.76 -19.75
C ASP A 446 -7.43 0.60 -19.66
N PHE A 447 -6.61 0.82 -18.62
CA PHE A 447 -5.80 2.04 -18.53
C PHE A 447 -4.88 2.22 -19.76
N ILE A 448 -4.16 1.17 -20.17
CA ILE A 448 -3.23 1.21 -21.31
C ILE A 448 -3.99 1.50 -22.61
N ALA A 449 -5.11 0.81 -22.82
CA ALA A 449 -5.95 1.00 -23.99
C ALA A 449 -6.50 2.43 -24.04
N ASP A 450 -6.97 2.97 -22.91
CA ASP A 450 -7.49 4.32 -22.83
C ASP A 450 -6.39 5.37 -23.06
N LEU A 451 -5.17 5.16 -22.54
CA LEU A 451 -4.01 6.00 -22.84
C LEU A 451 -3.67 6.00 -24.34
N ILE A 452 -3.70 4.84 -24.99
CA ILE A 452 -3.48 4.73 -26.43
C ILE A 452 -4.56 5.52 -27.20
N ALA A 453 -5.83 5.34 -26.84
CA ALA A 453 -6.94 6.05 -27.45
C ALA A 453 -6.84 7.58 -27.22
N TYR A 454 -6.44 8.01 -26.03
CA TYR A 454 -6.20 9.43 -25.73
C TYR A 454 -5.06 10.00 -26.58
N THR A 455 -3.96 9.25 -26.70
CA THR A 455 -2.81 9.63 -27.53
C THR A 455 -3.24 9.84 -28.98
N ASP A 456 -4.04 8.92 -29.54
CA ASP A 456 -4.57 9.02 -30.90
C ASP A 456 -5.56 10.17 -31.07
N ALA A 457 -6.50 10.34 -30.13
CA ALA A 457 -7.53 11.37 -30.19
C ALA A 457 -6.96 12.80 -30.13
N HIS A 458 -5.80 12.98 -29.48
CA HIS A 458 -5.12 14.27 -29.36
C HIS A 458 -3.98 14.44 -30.37
N GLY A 459 -3.79 13.49 -31.30
CA GLY A 459 -2.79 13.58 -32.36
C GLY A 459 -1.35 13.43 -31.88
N HIS A 460 -1.13 12.93 -30.67
CA HIS A 460 0.19 12.60 -30.16
C HIS A 460 0.73 11.35 -30.86
N ARG A 461 2.05 11.18 -30.93
CA ARG A 461 2.72 10.00 -31.54
C ARG A 461 3.34 9.09 -30.48
N THR A 462 3.81 9.67 -29.40
CA THR A 462 4.51 8.99 -28.30
C THR A 462 3.88 9.33 -26.95
N ALA A 463 3.78 8.31 -26.10
CA ALA A 463 3.50 8.44 -24.68
C ALA A 463 4.62 7.75 -23.91
N GLU A 464 5.24 8.47 -22.99
CA GLU A 464 6.40 8.03 -22.22
C GLU A 464 6.28 8.59 -20.80
N VAL A 465 6.87 7.93 -19.79
CA VAL A 465 6.86 8.47 -18.44
C VAL A 465 8.03 9.44 -18.23
N THR A 466 7.79 10.51 -17.47
CA THR A 466 8.87 11.43 -17.05
C THR A 466 9.76 10.78 -16.00
N ALA A 467 11.06 11.10 -15.99
CA ALA A 467 11.99 10.57 -14.99
C ALA A 467 11.52 10.87 -13.56
N ALA A 468 11.05 12.09 -13.31
CA ALA A 468 10.54 12.50 -12.00
C ALA A 468 9.34 11.68 -11.52
N ALA A 469 8.43 11.29 -12.42
CA ALA A 469 7.28 10.45 -12.07
C ALA A 469 7.67 9.02 -11.75
N GLU A 470 8.57 8.42 -12.53
CA GLU A 470 9.07 7.08 -12.25
C GLU A 470 9.85 7.03 -10.92
N ASP A 471 10.72 8.02 -10.68
CA ASP A 471 11.53 8.09 -9.46
C ASP A 471 10.64 8.31 -8.22
N ARG A 472 9.72 9.28 -8.26
CA ARG A 472 8.82 9.55 -7.13
C ARG A 472 7.90 8.37 -6.84
N TYR A 473 7.33 7.73 -7.86
CA TYR A 473 6.50 6.53 -7.63
C TYR A 473 7.31 5.39 -7.02
N ASN A 474 8.55 5.20 -7.46
CA ASN A 474 9.45 4.21 -6.88
C ASN A 474 9.72 4.47 -5.38
N GLU A 475 9.85 5.74 -4.98
CA GLU A 475 9.96 6.13 -3.55
C GLU A 475 8.68 5.81 -2.77
N VAL A 476 7.50 6.17 -3.31
CA VAL A 476 6.21 5.82 -2.68
C VAL A 476 6.10 4.31 -2.44
N VAL A 477 6.48 3.49 -3.42
CA VAL A 477 6.43 2.02 -3.30
C VAL A 477 7.40 1.51 -2.22
N LEU A 478 8.57 2.13 -2.08
CA LEU A 478 9.53 1.81 -1.02
C LEU A 478 8.98 2.16 0.37
N GLU A 479 8.50 3.39 0.54
CA GLU A 479 7.91 3.90 1.78
C GLU A 479 6.71 3.06 2.22
N VAL A 480 5.81 2.70 1.28
CA VAL A 480 4.69 1.79 1.54
C VAL A 480 5.19 0.42 1.98
N ALA A 481 6.22 -0.14 1.32
CA ALA A 481 6.76 -1.44 1.70
C ALA A 481 7.38 -1.43 3.11
N GLU A 482 8.06 -0.35 3.50
CA GLU A 482 8.64 -0.17 4.83
C GLU A 482 7.58 -0.11 5.94
N ALA A 483 6.37 0.36 5.63
CA ALA A 483 5.24 0.34 6.55
C ALA A 483 4.62 -1.07 6.76
N THR A 484 5.15 -2.12 6.12
CA THR A 484 4.63 -3.50 6.21
C THR A 484 5.64 -4.47 6.83
N LEU A 485 5.22 -5.73 7.00
CA LEU A 485 6.08 -6.84 7.39
C LEU A 485 6.77 -7.54 6.19
N PHE A 486 6.51 -7.14 4.94
CA PHE A 486 7.15 -7.75 3.75
C PHE A 486 8.69 -7.64 3.77
N PRO A 487 9.29 -6.51 4.21
CA PRO A 487 10.74 -6.40 4.38
C PRO A 487 11.34 -7.35 5.42
N ASN A 488 10.53 -8.06 6.21
CA ASN A 488 11.00 -9.01 7.21
C ASN A 488 11.06 -10.46 6.68
N ALA A 489 10.93 -10.65 5.37
CA ALA A 489 11.08 -11.94 4.69
C ALA A 489 12.01 -11.86 3.46
N VAL A 490 12.68 -12.98 3.15
CA VAL A 490 13.26 -13.23 1.82
C VAL A 490 12.14 -13.73 0.92
N THR A 491 11.74 -12.92 -0.06
CA THR A 491 10.49 -13.12 -0.80
C THR A 491 10.58 -12.46 -2.16
N TRP A 492 9.91 -13.04 -3.15
CA TRP A 492 9.84 -12.42 -4.47
C TRP A 492 9.14 -11.06 -4.45
N TYR A 493 8.31 -10.77 -3.43
CA TYR A 493 7.73 -9.45 -3.21
C TYR A 493 8.79 -8.34 -3.10
N MET A 494 9.97 -8.68 -2.55
CA MET A 494 11.12 -7.78 -2.39
C MET A 494 12.23 -8.03 -3.42
N GLY A 495 11.92 -8.76 -4.50
CA GLY A 495 12.85 -9.00 -5.62
C GLY A 495 14.07 -9.88 -5.32
N ASP A 496 14.18 -10.44 -4.10
CA ASP A 496 15.42 -11.05 -3.59
C ASP A 496 15.37 -12.59 -3.46
N ASN A 497 14.43 -13.23 -4.15
CA ASN A 497 14.32 -14.69 -4.20
C ASN A 497 15.37 -15.36 -5.11
N ILE A 498 16.21 -14.57 -5.79
CA ILE A 498 17.33 -14.98 -6.66
C ILE A 498 18.63 -14.34 -6.12
N PRO A 499 19.67 -15.13 -5.81
CA PRO A 499 20.96 -14.59 -5.38
C PRO A 499 21.51 -13.56 -6.39
N GLY A 500 22.01 -12.43 -5.87
CA GLY A 500 22.61 -11.36 -6.68
C GLY A 500 21.63 -10.32 -7.23
N LYS A 501 20.31 -10.50 -7.07
CA LYS A 501 19.33 -9.47 -7.43
C LYS A 501 19.22 -8.39 -6.35
N PRO A 502 19.01 -7.11 -6.73
CA PRO A 502 18.72 -6.04 -5.78
C PRO A 502 17.44 -6.35 -4.98
N ARG A 503 17.50 -6.09 -3.66
CA ARG A 503 16.33 -6.19 -2.78
C ARG A 503 15.51 -4.90 -2.89
N ARG A 504 14.47 -4.93 -3.72
CA ARG A 504 13.53 -3.81 -3.94
C ARG A 504 12.10 -4.34 -4.07
N PRO A 505 11.08 -3.63 -3.53
CA PRO A 505 9.70 -4.03 -3.66
C PRO A 505 9.29 -4.02 -5.14
N ILE A 506 8.66 -5.10 -5.58
CA ILE A 506 8.20 -5.25 -6.97
C ILE A 506 6.70 -5.03 -7.13
N SER A 507 6.02 -4.57 -6.09
CA SER A 507 4.58 -4.28 -6.09
C SER A 507 4.26 -3.14 -5.14
N LEU A 508 3.22 -2.37 -5.44
CA LEU A 508 2.59 -1.44 -4.50
C LEU A 508 1.65 -2.23 -3.56
N PHE A 509 1.94 -2.20 -2.26
CA PHE A 509 1.24 -3.04 -1.26
C PHE A 509 0.00 -2.38 -0.62
N THR A 510 -0.80 -1.68 -1.41
CA THR A 510 -2.00 -0.97 -0.94
C THR A 510 -3.31 -1.74 -1.14
N GLY A 511 -3.30 -2.76 -2.02
CA GLY A 511 -4.51 -3.42 -2.50
C GLY A 511 -5.21 -2.66 -3.62
N ALA A 512 -6.34 -3.23 -4.09
CA ALA A 512 -7.07 -2.75 -5.26
C ALA A 512 -7.59 -1.31 -5.15
N PRO A 513 -8.24 -0.87 -4.04
CA PRO A 513 -8.94 0.42 -4.02
C PRO A 513 -8.00 1.60 -4.25
N MET A 514 -6.89 1.66 -3.50
CA MET A 514 -5.93 2.76 -3.61
C MET A 514 -5.20 2.75 -4.95
N TYR A 515 -4.80 1.58 -5.45
CA TYR A 515 -4.13 1.48 -6.76
C TYR A 515 -5.05 1.97 -7.89
N ARG A 516 -6.33 1.59 -7.86
CA ARG A 516 -7.33 2.07 -8.83
C ARG A 516 -7.59 3.57 -8.68
N ALA A 517 -7.61 4.10 -7.46
CA ALA A 517 -7.74 5.53 -7.22
C ALA A 517 -6.56 6.33 -7.81
N ILE A 518 -5.32 5.85 -7.63
CA ILE A 518 -4.13 6.43 -8.27
C ILE A 518 -4.27 6.43 -9.80
N CYS A 519 -4.63 5.28 -10.39
CA CYS A 519 -4.79 5.17 -11.85
C CYS A 519 -5.89 6.12 -12.36
N ALA A 520 -7.02 6.20 -11.65
CA ALA A 520 -8.12 7.09 -12.01
C ALA A 520 -7.73 8.57 -11.91
N GLU A 521 -6.94 8.97 -10.91
CA GLU A 521 -6.42 10.34 -10.81
C GLU A 521 -5.51 10.66 -11.98
N VAL A 522 -4.57 9.76 -12.32
CA VAL A 522 -3.68 9.92 -13.48
C VAL A 522 -4.51 10.14 -14.76
N GLN A 523 -5.54 9.33 -15.02
CA GLN A 523 -6.42 9.52 -16.19
C GLN A 523 -7.19 10.86 -16.13
N ALA A 524 -7.75 11.21 -14.97
CA ALA A 524 -8.54 12.43 -14.79
C ALA A 524 -7.71 13.72 -14.91
N THR A 525 -6.39 13.62 -14.75
CA THR A 525 -5.42 14.72 -14.84
C THR A 525 -4.61 14.67 -16.14
N GLU A 526 -5.26 14.22 -17.23
CA GLU A 526 -4.67 14.16 -18.58
C GLU A 526 -3.36 13.37 -18.64
N TYR A 527 -3.34 12.23 -17.93
CA TYR A 527 -2.20 11.33 -17.80
C TYR A 527 -0.99 11.98 -17.10
N ALA A 528 -1.24 12.61 -15.96
CA ALA A 528 -0.21 13.15 -15.07
C ALA A 528 0.96 12.16 -14.84
N GLY A 529 2.18 12.69 -14.90
CA GLY A 529 3.44 11.95 -14.86
C GLY A 529 3.92 11.41 -16.22
N PHE A 530 3.07 11.39 -17.25
CA PHE A 530 3.48 11.10 -18.63
C PHE A 530 3.98 12.36 -19.36
N SER A 531 4.75 12.11 -20.42
CA SER A 531 5.18 13.04 -21.45
C SER A 531 4.59 12.58 -22.77
N LEU A 532 3.78 13.43 -23.40
CA LEU A 532 3.12 13.15 -24.67
C LEU A 532 3.80 13.99 -25.77
N ASP A 533 4.54 13.34 -26.67
CA ASP A 533 5.42 14.00 -27.65
C ASP A 533 6.39 15.04 -27.05
N GLY A 534 6.88 14.77 -25.83
CA GLY A 534 7.80 15.65 -25.12
C GLY A 534 7.11 16.69 -24.23
N ASP A 535 5.79 16.82 -24.28
CA ASP A 535 5.01 17.68 -23.38
C ASP A 535 4.81 16.98 -22.03
N ALA A 536 5.63 17.34 -21.05
CA ALA A 536 5.64 16.73 -19.73
C ALA A 536 4.45 17.22 -18.88
N ARG A 537 3.64 16.28 -18.38
CA ARG A 537 2.57 16.53 -17.43
C ARG A 537 3.08 16.49 -15.99
N ASP A 538 2.50 17.30 -15.13
CA ASP A 538 2.81 17.34 -13.70
C ASP A 538 2.52 16.00 -13.00
N LEU A 539 3.07 15.81 -11.81
CA LEU A 539 2.76 14.64 -10.99
C LEU A 539 1.32 14.74 -10.42
N PRO A 540 0.58 13.61 -10.38
CA PRO A 540 -0.70 13.56 -9.68
C PRO A 540 -0.47 13.68 -8.16
N ASN A 541 -1.46 14.17 -7.42
CA ASN A 541 -1.31 14.44 -6.00
C ASN A 541 -1.12 13.13 -5.21
N SER A 542 -1.78 12.03 -5.59
CA SER A 542 -1.58 10.72 -4.95
C SER A 542 -0.16 10.17 -5.02
N ILE A 543 0.68 10.68 -5.94
CA ILE A 543 2.09 10.30 -6.08
C ILE A 543 3.01 11.29 -5.34
N LYS A 544 2.55 12.53 -5.09
CA LYS A 544 3.28 13.49 -4.25
C LYS A 544 3.22 13.11 -2.78
N ILE A 545 2.08 12.57 -2.31
CA ILE A 545 1.85 12.18 -0.92
C ILE A 545 2.87 11.14 -0.45
N ASP A 546 3.37 11.32 0.78
CA ASP A 546 4.23 10.39 1.51
C ASP A 546 3.69 8.95 1.50
N GLY A 547 4.54 7.96 1.26
CA GLY A 547 4.10 6.57 1.14
C GLY A 547 3.48 6.00 2.41
N ALA A 548 3.85 6.48 3.59
CA ALA A 548 3.19 6.07 4.84
C ALA A 548 1.74 6.60 4.91
N ALA A 549 1.50 7.81 4.40
CA ALA A 549 0.15 8.35 4.23
C ALA A 549 -0.63 7.59 3.14
N VAL A 550 -0.01 7.23 2.01
CA VAL A 550 -0.63 6.34 1.00
C VAL A 550 -1.07 5.01 1.61
N PHE A 551 -0.23 4.40 2.46
CA PHE A 551 -0.56 3.16 3.15
C PHE A 551 -1.72 3.31 4.14
N LEU A 552 -1.74 4.41 4.91
CA LEU A 552 -2.85 4.72 5.81
C LEU A 552 -4.18 4.86 5.06
N LEU A 553 -4.20 5.66 3.99
CA LEU A 553 -5.39 5.87 3.15
C LEU A 553 -5.88 4.56 2.54
N ALA A 554 -4.95 3.72 2.05
CA ALA A 554 -5.28 2.39 1.57
C ALA A 554 -5.94 1.52 2.65
N GLY A 555 -5.44 1.57 3.90
CA GLY A 555 -6.03 0.89 5.04
C GLY A 555 -7.50 1.29 5.27
N LEU A 556 -7.78 2.59 5.27
CA LEU A 556 -9.14 3.14 5.42
C LEU A 556 -10.08 2.66 4.30
N MET A 557 -9.63 2.73 3.04
CA MET A 557 -10.42 2.25 1.88
C MET A 557 -10.69 0.73 1.96
N ASN A 558 -9.71 -0.06 2.41
CA ASN A 558 -9.86 -1.51 2.56
C ASN A 558 -10.84 -1.88 3.68
N MET A 559 -10.92 -1.09 4.75
CA MET A 559 -11.94 -1.23 5.79
C MET A 559 -13.33 -0.77 5.33
N GLY A 560 -13.43 -0.08 4.21
CA GLY A 560 -14.69 0.50 3.73
C GLY A 560 -15.08 1.74 4.52
N ALA A 561 -14.10 2.49 5.03
CA ALA A 561 -14.33 3.75 5.72
C ALA A 561 -15.05 4.72 4.76
N LYS A 562 -16.13 5.33 5.26
CA LYS A 562 -16.88 6.33 4.53
C LYS A 562 -16.07 7.64 4.49
N PRO A 563 -16.07 8.38 3.37
CA PRO A 563 -15.51 9.74 3.35
C PRO A 563 -16.17 10.61 4.42
N LEU A 564 -15.38 11.39 5.16
CA LEU A 564 -15.87 12.18 6.30
C LEU A 564 -16.86 13.27 5.85
N GLU A 565 -16.72 13.77 4.62
CA GLU A 565 -17.67 14.68 3.97
C GLU A 565 -19.06 14.05 3.80
N GLU A 566 -19.18 12.74 3.67
CA GLU A 566 -20.47 12.06 3.55
C GLU A 566 -21.02 11.58 4.91
N SER A 567 -20.23 11.66 5.98
CA SER A 567 -20.57 11.17 7.32
C SER A 567 -21.45 12.13 8.14
N SER A 568 -22.19 11.57 9.10
CA SER A 568 -22.89 12.35 10.14
C SER A 568 -21.89 13.02 11.10
N LEU A 569 -22.34 13.98 11.90
CA LEU A 569 -21.48 14.61 12.90
C LEU A 569 -20.96 13.60 13.94
N GLU A 570 -21.80 12.69 14.40
CA GLU A 570 -21.42 11.62 15.34
C GLU A 570 -20.37 10.69 14.73
N GLU A 571 -20.54 10.33 13.45
CA GLU A 571 -19.57 9.51 12.71
C GLU A 571 -18.24 10.26 12.53
N ILE A 572 -18.26 11.57 12.23
CA ILE A 572 -17.06 12.40 12.14
C ILE A 572 -16.32 12.43 13.49
N ARG A 573 -17.04 12.67 14.59
CA ARG A 573 -16.46 12.69 15.94
C ARG A 573 -15.82 11.36 16.29
N ALA A 574 -16.52 10.25 16.04
CA ALA A 574 -16.00 8.91 16.28
C ALA A 574 -14.79 8.61 15.40
N GLY A 575 -14.83 8.97 14.11
CA GLY A 575 -13.75 8.77 13.15
C GLY A 575 -12.46 9.49 13.56
N ILE A 576 -12.55 10.78 13.88
CA ILE A 576 -11.39 11.60 14.32
C ILE A 576 -10.80 11.04 15.62
N GLU A 577 -11.63 10.60 16.56
CA GLU A 577 -11.16 10.01 17.83
C GLU A 577 -10.36 8.71 17.61
N THR A 578 -10.59 7.98 16.52
CA THR A 578 -9.81 6.76 16.21
C THR A 578 -8.35 7.01 15.89
N PHE A 579 -7.97 8.25 15.52
CA PHE A 579 -6.58 8.58 15.22
C PHE A 579 -5.63 8.37 16.39
N LYS A 580 -6.12 8.36 17.64
CA LYS A 580 -5.30 7.99 18.81
C LYS A 580 -4.70 6.58 18.72
N HIS A 581 -5.36 5.67 18.01
CA HIS A 581 -4.86 4.31 17.79
C HIS A 581 -3.78 4.22 16.70
N LEU A 582 -3.53 5.34 16.00
CA LEU A 582 -2.52 5.50 14.94
C LEU A 582 -1.33 6.34 15.42
N GLN A 583 -1.23 6.59 16.72
CA GLN A 583 -0.14 7.31 17.36
C GLN A 583 0.89 6.34 17.95
N LEU A 584 2.11 6.85 18.17
CA LEU A 584 3.07 6.14 18.99
C LEU A 584 2.55 5.96 20.44
N PRO A 585 3.15 5.06 21.23
CA PRO A 585 2.84 5.02 22.65
C PRO A 585 3.22 6.33 23.34
N VAL A 586 2.34 6.82 24.21
CA VAL A 586 2.61 7.97 25.07
C VAL A 586 3.91 7.75 25.86
N PRO A 587 4.87 8.70 25.88
CA PRO A 587 6.09 8.59 26.66
C PRO A 587 5.82 8.31 28.15
N SER A 588 6.32 7.18 28.65
CA SER A 588 6.04 6.71 30.02
C SER A 588 6.75 7.51 31.13
N ASP A 589 7.72 8.34 30.77
CA ASP A 589 8.48 9.22 31.66
C ASP A 589 7.86 10.62 31.81
N VAL A 590 6.76 10.90 31.11
CA VAL A 590 6.00 12.15 31.22
C VAL A 590 4.84 11.98 32.20
N GLY A 591 4.78 12.81 33.23
CA GLY A 591 3.67 12.82 34.18
C GLY A 591 2.45 13.50 33.58
N ILE A 592 1.29 12.84 33.66
CA ILE A 592 -0.01 13.38 33.20
C ILE A 592 -0.88 13.68 34.41
N THR A 593 -1.46 14.87 34.49
CA THR A 593 -2.34 15.26 35.61
C THR A 593 -3.49 16.13 35.11
N ASP A 594 -4.70 15.75 35.48
CA ASP A 594 -5.91 16.52 35.19
C ASP A 594 -6.26 17.46 36.33
N THR A 595 -6.68 18.67 35.98
CA THR A 595 -7.27 19.66 36.90
C THR A 595 -8.37 20.43 36.17
N GLN A 596 -8.89 21.49 36.78
CA GLN A 596 -10.02 22.25 36.26
C GLN A 596 -9.69 23.74 36.15
N TYR A 597 -10.23 24.41 35.14
CA TYR A 597 -10.17 25.85 35.00
C TYR A 597 -11.59 26.44 34.85
N PRO A 598 -11.84 27.65 35.40
CA PRO A 598 -13.15 28.28 35.35
C PRO A 598 -13.43 28.89 33.97
N THR A 599 -14.66 28.74 33.50
CA THR A 599 -15.20 29.36 32.27
C THR A 599 -16.56 30.01 32.54
N ALA A 600 -17.05 30.83 31.61
CA ALA A 600 -18.40 31.37 31.69
C ALA A 600 -19.49 30.28 31.69
N GLY A 601 -19.17 29.09 31.19
CA GLY A 601 -20.07 27.93 31.12
C GLY A 601 -19.88 26.90 32.23
N GLY A 602 -19.17 27.21 33.31
CA GLY A 602 -18.82 26.28 34.39
C GLY A 602 -17.33 25.95 34.43
N GLU A 603 -16.95 24.80 34.98
CA GLU A 603 -15.55 24.33 34.98
C GLU A 603 -15.26 23.44 33.76
N ARG A 604 -14.02 23.48 33.27
CA ARG A 604 -13.52 22.67 32.17
C ARG A 604 -12.20 21.99 32.55
N THR A 605 -12.02 20.78 32.05
CA THR A 605 -10.81 20.00 32.33
C THR A 605 -9.61 20.60 31.59
N VAL A 606 -8.48 20.67 32.27
CA VAL A 606 -7.17 20.94 31.67
C VAL A 606 -6.20 19.87 32.10
N ARG A 607 -5.50 19.30 31.12
CA ARG A 607 -4.51 18.24 31.31
C ARG A 607 -3.10 18.82 31.21
N LEU A 608 -2.26 18.45 32.17
CA LEU A 608 -0.87 18.90 32.30
C LEU A 608 0.07 17.75 31.98
N TYR A 609 1.01 17.98 31.07
CA TYR A 609 2.06 17.02 30.71
C TYR A 609 3.40 17.55 31.20
N ARG A 610 3.92 16.92 32.25
CA ARG A 610 5.16 17.33 32.92
C ARG A 610 6.32 16.40 32.54
N PRO A 611 7.36 16.91 31.88
CA PRO A 611 8.55 16.12 31.56
C PRO A 611 9.40 15.86 32.82
N PRO A 612 10.31 14.87 32.80
CA PRO A 612 11.14 14.50 33.94
C PRO A 612 12.33 15.47 34.11
N VAL A 613 12.06 16.77 34.17
CA VAL A 613 13.06 17.85 34.28
C VAL A 613 12.75 18.73 35.51
N GLU A 614 13.81 19.16 36.19
CA GLU A 614 13.71 20.00 37.40
C GLU A 614 13.62 21.51 37.08
N GLY A 615 13.10 22.27 38.04
CA GLY A 615 13.00 23.73 38.00
C GLY A 615 11.67 24.25 37.43
N PRO A 616 11.46 25.58 37.45
CA PRO A 616 10.34 26.21 36.76
C PRO A 616 10.48 25.95 35.26
N LEU A 617 9.53 25.21 34.70
CA LEU A 617 9.55 24.83 33.29
C LEU A 617 8.91 25.93 32.44
N PRO A 618 9.40 26.20 31.22
CA PRO A 618 8.62 26.99 30.28
C PRO A 618 7.29 26.28 29.99
N VAL A 619 6.28 27.05 29.60
CA VAL A 619 4.90 26.56 29.48
C VAL A 619 4.44 26.69 28.03
N VAL A 620 3.79 25.64 27.51
CA VAL A 620 3.11 25.67 26.22
C VAL A 620 1.64 25.36 26.45
N VAL A 621 0.76 26.34 26.25
CA VAL A 621 -0.69 26.10 26.24
C VAL A 621 -1.06 25.64 24.84
N PHE A 622 -1.46 24.37 24.70
CA PHE A 622 -1.67 23.72 23.41
C PHE A 622 -3.14 23.35 23.22
N PHE A 623 -3.77 23.86 22.16
CA PHE A 623 -5.17 23.58 21.84
C PHE A 623 -5.27 22.46 20.80
N HIS A 624 -6.14 21.49 21.06
CA HIS A 624 -6.35 20.38 20.15
C HIS A 624 -7.10 20.81 18.87
N GLY A 625 -6.85 20.10 17.76
CA GLY A 625 -7.59 20.22 16.52
C GLY A 625 -8.93 19.48 16.54
N GLY A 626 -9.47 19.18 15.36
CA GLY A 626 -10.76 18.50 15.18
C GLY A 626 -11.88 19.38 14.62
N GLY A 627 -11.52 20.46 13.90
CA GLY A 627 -12.48 21.30 13.18
C GLY A 627 -13.53 21.96 14.08
N TRP A 628 -13.17 22.30 15.34
CA TRP A 628 -14.03 22.86 16.40
C TRP A 628 -15.24 22.00 16.79
N VAL A 629 -15.48 20.89 16.10
CA VAL A 629 -16.64 20.02 16.30
C VAL A 629 -16.27 18.65 16.87
N ALA A 630 -14.99 18.30 16.86
CA ALA A 630 -14.41 17.08 17.37
C ALA A 630 -13.05 17.37 18.03
N GLY A 631 -12.35 16.31 18.43
CA GLY A 631 -11.09 16.38 19.18
C GLY A 631 -11.33 16.21 20.68
N SER A 632 -10.28 15.76 21.37
CA SER A 632 -10.32 15.46 22.80
C SER A 632 -8.91 15.57 23.39
N LEU A 633 -8.84 15.63 24.73
CA LEU A 633 -7.58 15.54 25.45
C LEU A 633 -6.89 14.19 25.20
N ASP A 634 -7.65 13.10 25.17
CA ASP A 634 -7.13 11.75 24.95
C ASP A 634 -6.52 11.57 23.55
N LEU A 635 -7.13 12.17 22.52
CA LEU A 635 -6.55 12.20 21.17
C LEU A 635 -5.20 12.93 21.12
N TYR A 636 -4.97 13.88 22.02
CA TYR A 636 -3.77 14.71 22.07
C TYR A 636 -2.76 14.29 23.15
N ASP A 637 -2.99 13.18 23.85
CA ASP A 637 -2.07 12.68 24.89
C ASP A 637 -0.65 12.44 24.34
N GLU A 638 -0.50 11.71 23.23
CA GLU A 638 0.82 11.44 22.66
C GLU A 638 1.49 12.71 22.10
N PRO A 639 0.84 13.51 21.23
CA PRO A 639 1.48 14.71 20.70
C PRO A 639 1.91 15.70 21.78
N CYS A 640 1.09 15.90 22.82
CA CYS A 640 1.40 16.82 23.92
C CYS A 640 2.49 16.26 24.85
N ALA A 641 2.46 14.97 25.19
CA ALA A 641 3.49 14.34 26.00
C ALA A 641 4.84 14.29 25.27
N SER A 642 4.84 13.97 23.98
CA SER A 642 6.03 14.00 23.12
C SER A 642 6.61 15.41 23.02
N LEU A 643 5.76 16.43 22.86
CA LEU A 643 6.18 17.83 22.85
C LEU A 643 6.79 18.25 24.21
N ALA A 644 6.13 17.91 25.32
CA ALA A 644 6.62 18.19 26.67
C ALA A 644 8.01 17.59 26.91
N ARG A 645 8.20 16.32 26.52
CA ARG A 645 9.46 15.59 26.65
C ARG A 645 10.56 16.19 25.78
N ARG A 646 10.27 16.54 24.52
CA ARG A 646 11.23 17.09 23.56
C ARG A 646 11.71 18.49 23.95
N LEU A 647 10.79 19.35 24.38
CA LEU A 647 11.10 20.73 24.78
C LEU A 647 11.65 20.86 26.20
N GLY A 648 11.42 19.87 27.06
CA GLY A 648 11.59 20.07 28.51
C GLY A 648 10.64 21.15 29.05
N ALA A 649 9.43 21.25 28.49
CA ALA A 649 8.42 22.24 28.82
C ALA A 649 7.19 21.58 29.45
N LEU A 650 6.49 22.31 30.33
CA LEU A 650 5.18 21.92 30.83
C LEU A 650 4.14 22.23 29.74
N VAL A 651 3.51 21.21 29.17
CA VAL A 651 2.43 21.39 28.20
C VAL A 651 1.09 21.38 28.93
N VAL A 652 0.25 22.37 28.63
CA VAL A 652 -1.07 22.61 29.23
C VAL A 652 -2.10 22.48 28.12
N SER A 653 -2.87 21.39 28.13
CA SER A 653 -3.90 21.12 27.12
C SER A 653 -5.28 21.26 27.72
N PRO A 654 -6.02 22.34 27.45
CA PRO A 654 -7.40 22.49 27.92
C PRO A 654 -8.40 21.82 26.98
N ASP A 655 -9.44 21.24 27.55
CA ASP A 655 -10.68 20.91 26.84
C ASP A 655 -11.48 22.20 26.60
N TYR A 656 -12.24 22.28 25.52
CA TYR A 656 -13.09 23.44 25.21
C TYR A 656 -14.42 23.00 24.60
N ARG A 657 -15.44 23.84 24.72
CA ARG A 657 -16.77 23.52 24.17
C ARG A 657 -16.74 23.39 22.65
N LEU A 658 -17.29 22.29 22.16
CA LEU A 658 -17.38 21.98 20.72
C LEU A 658 -18.69 22.50 20.10
N ALA A 659 -18.58 22.88 18.83
CA ALA A 659 -19.71 23.16 17.96
C ALA A 659 -20.32 21.85 17.41
N PRO A 660 -21.58 21.86 16.94
CA PRO A 660 -22.52 22.98 16.88
C PRO A 660 -23.30 23.24 18.18
N GLU A 661 -23.14 22.43 19.22
CA GLU A 661 -23.83 22.61 20.50
C GLU A 661 -23.45 23.93 21.18
N HIS A 662 -22.20 24.36 20.95
CA HIS A 662 -21.65 25.61 21.43
C HIS A 662 -20.90 26.32 20.30
N PRO A 663 -21.61 27.03 19.40
CA PRO A 663 -20.97 27.76 18.32
C PRO A 663 -20.13 28.93 18.85
N PHE A 664 -19.39 29.56 17.94
CA PHE A 664 -18.63 30.78 18.16
C PHE A 664 -19.46 31.81 18.97
N PRO A 665 -18.89 32.44 20.02
CA PRO A 665 -17.47 32.43 20.40
C PRO A 665 -17.06 31.39 21.47
N ALA A 666 -17.89 30.38 21.78
CA ALA A 666 -17.70 29.53 22.97
C ALA A 666 -16.30 28.91 23.12
N ALA A 667 -15.76 28.28 22.08
CA ALA A 667 -14.43 27.66 22.11
C ALA A 667 -13.30 28.67 22.37
N ILE A 668 -13.42 29.90 21.84
CA ILE A 668 -12.42 30.95 22.04
C ILE A 668 -12.49 31.49 23.46
N ASP A 669 -13.71 31.69 23.99
CA ASP A 669 -13.87 32.14 25.37
C ASP A 669 -13.29 31.13 26.36
N ASP A 670 -13.48 29.83 26.10
CA ASP A 670 -12.93 28.76 26.92
C ASP A 670 -11.39 28.72 26.81
N THR A 671 -10.82 28.77 25.60
CA THR A 671 -9.35 28.77 25.42
C THR A 671 -8.68 30.03 25.97
N MET A 672 -9.32 31.19 25.90
CA MET A 672 -8.85 32.42 26.57
C MET A 672 -8.91 32.30 28.10
N ALA A 673 -9.96 31.69 28.65
CA ALA A 673 -10.05 31.42 30.08
C ALA A 673 -8.95 30.46 30.53
N ALA A 674 -8.67 29.41 29.76
CA ALA A 674 -7.57 28.48 30.02
C ALA A 674 -6.20 29.18 30.00
N LEU A 675 -5.96 30.07 29.03
CA LEU A 675 -4.71 30.82 28.93
C LEU A 675 -4.49 31.76 30.14
N ARG A 676 -5.55 32.46 30.57
CA ARG A 676 -5.51 33.30 31.79
C ARG A 676 -5.28 32.45 33.04
N TRP A 677 -6.00 31.34 33.17
CA TRP A 677 -5.81 30.39 34.26
C TRP A 677 -4.38 29.87 34.32
N ALA A 678 -3.79 29.50 33.18
CA ALA A 678 -2.41 29.03 33.12
C ALA A 678 -1.44 30.11 33.65
N ALA A 679 -1.58 31.35 33.20
CA ALA A 679 -0.72 32.45 33.68
C ALA A 679 -0.82 32.69 35.19
N GLU A 680 -2.00 32.52 35.78
CA GLU A 680 -2.23 32.74 37.21
C GLU A 680 -1.81 31.55 38.08
N ASN A 681 -1.92 30.32 37.59
CA ASN A 681 -1.85 29.11 38.43
C ASN A 681 -0.66 28.19 38.14
N ILE A 682 -0.03 28.29 36.96
CA ILE A 682 0.93 27.27 36.50
C ILE A 682 2.20 27.17 37.35
N ALA A 683 2.54 28.23 38.09
CA ALA A 683 3.62 28.22 39.08
C ALA A 683 3.44 27.11 40.14
N GLY A 684 2.20 26.85 40.57
CA GLY A 684 1.87 25.78 41.51
C GLY A 684 2.10 24.37 40.95
N TYR A 685 2.13 24.24 39.63
CA TYR A 685 2.38 23.00 38.90
C TYR A 685 3.83 22.92 38.37
N GLY A 686 4.69 23.85 38.81
CA GLY A 686 6.11 23.93 38.46
C GLY A 686 6.38 24.46 37.05
N GLY A 687 5.45 25.22 36.46
CA GLY A 687 5.67 26.03 35.27
C GLY A 687 6.10 27.46 35.60
N ASP A 688 6.63 28.18 34.62
CA ASP A 688 7.06 29.58 34.73
C ASP A 688 6.03 30.47 34.01
N PRO A 689 5.22 31.26 34.75
CA PRO A 689 4.15 32.08 34.16
C PRO A 689 4.67 33.23 33.27
N GLU A 690 5.98 33.53 33.31
CA GLU A 690 6.61 34.55 32.46
C GLU A 690 7.14 33.97 31.14
N ARG A 691 7.05 32.65 30.94
CA ARG A 691 7.53 31.92 29.74
C ARG A 691 6.43 31.05 29.14
N ILE A 692 5.35 31.69 28.73
CA ILE A 692 4.19 31.01 28.13
C ILE A 692 4.21 31.19 26.61
N ALA A 693 4.20 30.09 25.87
CA ALA A 693 3.82 30.05 24.46
C ALA A 693 2.40 29.50 24.32
N VAL A 694 1.69 29.91 23.28
CA VAL A 694 0.40 29.34 22.88
C VAL A 694 0.57 28.58 21.57
N GLY A 695 -0.15 27.49 21.36
CA GLY A 695 -0.11 26.79 20.10
C GLY A 695 -1.27 25.84 19.88
N GLY A 696 -1.35 25.26 18.70
CA GLY A 696 -2.33 24.25 18.39
C GLY A 696 -2.16 23.68 16.98
N GLU A 697 -3.02 22.74 16.62
CA GLU A 697 -3.14 22.15 15.29
C GLU A 697 -4.53 22.36 14.73
N SER A 698 -4.65 22.62 13.42
CA SER A 698 -5.92 22.83 12.72
C SER A 698 -6.80 23.85 13.45
N ALA A 699 -8.02 23.50 13.83
CA ALA A 699 -8.90 24.33 14.65
C ALA A 699 -8.23 24.89 15.93
N GLY A 700 -7.37 24.11 16.59
CA GLY A 700 -6.61 24.56 17.75
C GLY A 700 -5.56 25.61 17.39
N ALA A 701 -4.96 25.55 16.21
CA ALA A 701 -4.05 26.57 15.71
C ALA A 701 -4.80 27.89 15.43
N ASN A 702 -6.02 27.83 14.89
CA ASN A 702 -6.88 29.00 14.78
C ASN A 702 -7.18 29.61 16.17
N LEU A 703 -7.59 28.78 17.14
CA LEU A 703 -7.84 29.24 18.51
C LEU A 703 -6.58 29.86 19.14
N ALA A 704 -5.39 29.33 18.86
CA ALA A 704 -4.12 29.87 19.33
C ALA A 704 -3.81 31.25 18.73
N ALA A 705 -4.01 31.42 17.42
CA ALA A 705 -3.83 32.70 16.73
C ALA A 705 -4.81 33.77 17.26
N VAL A 706 -6.08 33.39 17.44
CA VAL A 706 -7.10 34.28 18.03
C VAL A 706 -6.78 34.60 19.49
N ALA A 707 -6.30 33.63 20.27
CA ALA A 707 -5.91 33.87 21.66
C ALA A 707 -4.74 34.85 21.78
N ALA A 708 -3.75 34.78 20.87
CA ALA A 708 -2.67 35.75 20.78
C ALA A 708 -3.21 37.15 20.43
N LEU A 709 -4.15 37.23 19.47
CA LEU A 709 -4.81 38.47 19.07
C LEU A 709 -5.58 39.12 20.23
N ARG A 710 -6.45 38.36 20.89
CA ARG A 710 -7.24 38.84 22.03
C ARG A 710 -6.37 39.21 23.22
N THR A 711 -5.30 38.48 23.47
CA THR A 711 -4.36 38.80 24.56
C THR A 711 -3.70 40.17 24.35
N ARG A 712 -3.36 40.52 23.10
CA ARG A 712 -2.86 41.85 22.75
C ARG A 712 -3.95 42.92 22.89
N ASP A 713 -5.16 42.65 22.38
CA ASP A 713 -6.21 43.67 22.23
C ASP A 713 -7.04 43.91 23.50
N GLU A 714 -7.37 42.85 24.25
CA GLU A 714 -8.16 42.92 25.48
C GLU A 714 -7.29 43.03 26.74
N GLY A 715 -5.99 42.79 26.61
CA GLY A 715 -5.10 42.55 27.73
C GLY A 715 -5.14 41.08 28.21
N GLY A 716 -3.96 40.55 28.51
CA GLY A 716 -3.78 39.18 28.95
C GLY A 716 -2.32 38.89 29.30
N PRO A 717 -1.95 37.62 29.51
CA PRO A 717 -0.59 37.26 29.87
C PRO A 717 0.39 37.53 28.74
N ARG A 718 1.65 37.76 29.09
CA ARG A 718 2.69 37.97 28.08
C ARG A 718 3.02 36.65 27.39
N LEU A 719 2.86 36.62 26.07
CA LEU A 719 3.21 35.46 25.25
C LEU A 719 4.65 35.56 24.72
N ALA A 720 5.40 34.48 24.85
CA ALA A 720 6.74 34.33 24.31
C ALA A 720 6.73 33.98 22.82
N ALA A 721 5.71 33.23 22.37
CA ALA A 721 5.55 32.75 21.00
C ALA A 721 4.12 32.23 20.73
N GLN A 722 3.76 32.12 19.46
CA GLN A 722 2.60 31.37 18.95
C GLN A 722 3.04 30.28 17.96
N VAL A 723 2.45 29.09 18.04
CA VAL A 723 2.74 27.95 17.16
C VAL A 723 1.46 27.48 16.47
N LEU A 724 1.43 27.56 15.15
CA LEU A 724 0.25 27.35 14.33
C LEU A 724 0.51 26.21 13.33
N VAL A 725 0.05 25.00 13.64
CA VAL A 725 0.14 23.85 12.73
C VAL A 725 -1.15 23.76 11.91
N THR A 726 -1.03 23.78 10.58
CA THR A 726 -2.15 23.74 9.61
C THR A 726 -3.32 24.68 9.93
N PRO A 727 -3.06 25.98 10.22
CA PRO A 727 -4.10 26.86 10.76
C PRO A 727 -5.14 27.24 9.69
N PRO A 728 -6.44 27.05 9.97
CA PRO A 728 -7.50 27.73 9.23
C PRO A 728 -7.56 29.19 9.66
N THR A 729 -7.23 30.12 8.77
CA THR A 729 -7.08 31.56 9.09
C THR A 729 -8.13 32.45 8.44
N ASP A 730 -8.71 32.00 7.34
CA ASP A 730 -9.75 32.68 6.56
C ASP A 730 -10.73 31.66 5.96
N PHE A 731 -11.96 31.63 6.46
CA PHE A 731 -12.99 30.69 5.98
C PHE A 731 -13.46 30.98 4.55
N THR A 732 -13.24 32.19 4.04
CA THR A 732 -13.67 32.67 2.73
C THR A 732 -12.57 32.68 1.67
N ALA A 733 -11.35 32.27 2.02
CA ALA A 733 -10.21 32.28 1.11
C ALA A 733 -10.49 31.49 -0.18
N ASP A 734 -10.11 32.08 -1.32
CA ASP A 734 -10.14 31.46 -2.65
C ASP A 734 -8.70 31.25 -3.14
N THR A 735 -8.05 30.22 -2.60
CA THR A 735 -6.64 29.93 -2.85
C THR A 735 -6.46 28.79 -3.85
N GLU A 736 -5.26 28.70 -4.44
CA GLU A 736 -4.92 27.59 -5.35
C GLU A 736 -4.86 26.25 -4.61
N SER A 737 -4.47 26.21 -3.34
CA SER A 737 -4.51 24.99 -2.52
C SER A 737 -5.93 24.47 -2.31
N ARG A 738 -6.93 25.32 -2.07
CA ARG A 738 -8.34 24.91 -1.94
C ARG A 738 -8.89 24.31 -3.24
N LYS A 739 -8.48 24.85 -4.40
CA LYS A 739 -8.87 24.31 -5.72
C LYS A 739 -8.15 22.98 -6.01
N THR A 740 -6.83 22.97 -5.85
CA THR A 740 -5.97 21.82 -6.17
C THR A 740 -6.28 20.62 -5.27
N PHE A 741 -6.53 20.86 -3.99
CA PHE A 741 -6.83 19.83 -2.99
C PHE A 741 -8.30 19.85 -2.56
N ALA A 742 -9.22 20.26 -3.44
CA ALA A 742 -10.65 20.31 -3.11
C ALA A 742 -11.18 18.99 -2.55
N ARG A 743 -10.65 17.86 -3.04
CA ARG A 743 -10.88 16.49 -2.57
C ARG A 743 -9.66 15.95 -1.80
N GLY A 744 -9.17 16.71 -0.83
CA GLY A 744 -7.99 16.36 -0.04
C GLY A 744 -8.17 15.05 0.74
N PRO A 745 -7.08 14.32 1.08
CA PRO A 745 -7.17 12.92 1.55
C PRO A 745 -7.88 12.69 2.89
N ILE A 746 -7.85 13.67 3.78
CA ILE A 746 -8.50 13.62 5.11
C ILE A 746 -9.51 14.75 5.25
N ILE A 747 -9.11 15.96 4.88
CA ILE A 747 -9.98 17.13 4.83
C ILE A 747 -10.17 17.57 3.38
N SER A 748 -11.43 17.59 2.94
CA SER A 748 -11.86 18.22 1.71
C SER A 748 -12.29 19.67 1.97
N THR A 749 -12.35 20.49 0.92
CA THR A 749 -12.85 21.88 1.05
C THR A 749 -14.33 21.89 1.47
N GLU A 750 -15.12 20.90 1.04
CA GLU A 750 -16.51 20.73 1.44
C GLU A 750 -16.63 20.42 2.95
N LEU A 751 -15.86 19.45 3.45
CA LEU A 751 -15.87 19.10 4.88
C LEU A 751 -15.40 20.28 5.74
N GLY A 752 -14.32 20.95 5.33
CA GLY A 752 -13.82 22.15 6.02
C GLY A 752 -14.87 23.26 6.09
N GLY A 753 -15.56 23.54 4.98
CA GLY A 753 -16.66 24.50 4.94
C GLY A 753 -17.83 24.13 5.86
N ARG A 754 -18.18 22.84 5.95
CA ARG A 754 -19.23 22.36 6.86
C ARG A 754 -18.84 22.49 8.33
N MET A 755 -17.60 22.14 8.68
CA MET A 755 -17.06 22.32 10.02
C MET A 755 -17.03 23.80 10.41
N ALA A 756 -16.60 24.68 9.50
CA ALA A 756 -16.64 26.12 9.71
C ALA A 756 -18.08 26.64 9.90
N ALA A 757 -19.06 26.13 9.14
CA ALA A 757 -20.46 26.53 9.30
C ALA A 757 -21.02 26.13 10.68
N TRP A 758 -20.75 24.91 11.16
CA TRP A 758 -21.11 24.49 12.51
C TRP A 758 -20.43 25.34 13.58
N TYR A 759 -19.14 25.61 13.39
CA TYR A 759 -18.36 26.45 14.28
C TYR A 759 -18.92 27.87 14.39
N LEU A 760 -19.17 28.53 13.26
CA LEU A 760 -19.60 29.93 13.24
C LEU A 760 -21.02 30.10 13.80
N GLY A 761 -21.92 29.14 13.53
CA GLY A 761 -23.34 29.15 13.92
C GLY A 761 -24.19 30.22 13.19
N ASP A 762 -23.66 31.44 13.06
CA ASP A 762 -24.18 32.54 12.26
C ASP A 762 -23.15 32.89 11.15
N PRO A 763 -23.51 32.79 9.86
CA PRO A 763 -22.64 33.18 8.75
C PRO A 763 -22.11 34.62 8.82
N ALA A 764 -22.78 35.53 9.54
CA ALA A 764 -22.30 36.90 9.73
C ALA A 764 -20.94 36.96 10.46
N HIS A 765 -20.59 35.93 11.24
CA HIS A 765 -19.32 35.85 11.95
C HIS A 765 -18.12 35.49 11.07
N VAL A 766 -18.32 35.12 9.80
CA VAL A 766 -17.24 34.65 8.92
C VAL A 766 -16.12 35.69 8.73
N THR A 767 -16.45 36.99 8.82
CA THR A 767 -15.49 38.10 8.70
C THR A 767 -14.97 38.61 10.05
N SER A 768 -15.41 38.04 11.17
CA SER A 768 -14.95 38.44 12.49
C SER A 768 -13.48 38.09 12.66
N SER A 769 -12.63 39.06 13.01
CA SER A 769 -11.22 38.82 13.35
C SER A 769 -11.03 37.87 14.55
N TRP A 770 -12.11 37.63 15.29
CA TRP A 770 -12.14 36.73 16.43
C TRP A 770 -12.46 35.31 16.01
N ALA A 771 -13.01 35.08 14.82
CA ALA A 771 -13.23 33.74 14.27
C ALA A 771 -12.17 33.40 13.20
N ALA A 772 -11.84 34.38 12.35
CA ALA A 772 -10.89 34.28 11.25
C ALA A 772 -9.78 35.33 11.45
N PRO A 773 -8.63 34.95 12.05
CA PRO A 773 -7.59 35.91 12.44
C PRO A 773 -6.97 36.65 11.25
N ALA A 774 -7.08 36.14 10.02
CA ALA A 774 -6.62 36.84 8.82
C ALA A 774 -7.40 38.14 8.53
N HIS A 775 -8.60 38.31 9.11
CA HIS A 775 -9.40 39.53 8.97
C HIS A 775 -9.12 40.58 10.05
N ALA A 776 -8.11 40.37 10.91
CA ALA A 776 -7.71 41.37 11.89
C ALA A 776 -7.22 42.66 11.19
N PRO A 777 -7.71 43.85 11.60
CA PRO A 777 -7.30 45.11 10.98
C PRO A 777 -5.85 45.50 11.31
N ASP A 778 -5.28 44.90 12.37
CA ASP A 778 -3.89 45.11 12.80
C ASP A 778 -3.32 43.80 13.34
N LEU A 779 -2.17 43.37 12.80
CA LEU A 779 -1.40 42.20 13.23
C LEU A 779 -0.08 42.58 13.94
N SER A 780 0.20 43.87 14.10
CA SER A 780 1.41 44.33 14.78
C SER A 780 1.42 43.92 16.25
N ASN A 781 2.62 43.85 16.83
CA ASN A 781 2.84 43.56 18.26
C ASN A 781 2.29 42.20 18.75
N LEU A 782 2.01 41.26 17.85
CA LEU A 782 1.75 39.86 18.19
C LEU A 782 3.06 39.13 18.56
N PRO A 783 3.00 38.02 19.33
CA PRO A 783 4.18 37.25 19.67
C PRO A 783 4.79 36.59 18.42
N PRO A 784 6.12 36.31 18.41
CA PRO A 784 6.77 35.57 17.35
C PRO A 784 6.00 34.31 16.95
N ALA A 785 5.90 34.04 15.66
CA ALA A 785 5.05 32.98 15.14
C ALA A 785 5.84 31.89 14.39
N LEU A 786 5.46 30.63 14.61
CA LEU A 786 5.75 29.52 13.71
C LEU A 786 4.46 29.11 13.03
N VAL A 787 4.45 29.08 11.70
CA VAL A 787 3.38 28.50 10.90
C VAL A 787 3.92 27.27 10.18
N VAL A 788 3.33 26.11 10.45
CA VAL A 788 3.65 24.86 9.76
C VAL A 788 2.49 24.48 8.85
N THR A 789 2.76 24.33 7.55
CA THR A 789 1.75 23.90 6.56
C THR A 789 2.15 22.55 5.95
N MET A 790 1.17 21.83 5.43
CA MET A 790 1.40 20.58 4.70
C MET A 790 1.23 20.86 3.20
N GLU A 791 2.03 20.22 2.35
CA GLU A 791 1.95 20.46 0.91
C GLU A 791 0.58 20.07 0.33
N ILE A 792 0.03 18.94 0.79
CA ILE A 792 -1.22 18.34 0.31
C ILE A 792 -2.35 18.65 1.29
N ASP A 793 -2.76 19.91 1.33
CA ASP A 793 -3.74 20.43 2.28
C ASP A 793 -4.52 21.60 1.66
N PRO A 794 -5.87 21.60 1.68
CA PRO A 794 -6.66 22.74 1.25
C PRO A 794 -6.28 24.05 1.96
N LEU A 795 -5.89 23.99 3.25
CA LEU A 795 -5.61 25.14 4.11
C LEU A 795 -4.17 25.66 3.98
N ARG A 796 -3.35 25.06 3.11
CA ARG A 796 -1.93 25.42 2.96
C ARG A 796 -1.73 26.90 2.68
N ASP A 797 -2.35 27.42 1.62
CA ASP A 797 -2.05 28.77 1.15
C ASP A 797 -2.56 29.84 2.13
N GLU A 798 -3.72 29.65 2.76
CA GLU A 798 -4.24 30.62 3.75
C GLU A 798 -3.39 30.69 5.03
N GLY A 799 -2.80 29.57 5.46
CA GLY A 799 -1.83 29.56 6.54
C GLY A 799 -0.56 30.32 6.17
N GLU A 800 -0.05 30.10 4.96
CA GLU A 800 1.15 30.79 4.44
C GLU A 800 0.92 32.29 4.21
N ASP A 801 -0.27 32.67 3.74
CA ASP A 801 -0.65 34.07 3.57
C ASP A 801 -0.79 34.78 4.92
N TYR A 802 -1.30 34.10 5.95
CA TYR A 802 -1.31 34.64 7.31
C TYR A 802 0.12 34.82 7.86
N ALA A 803 1.03 33.87 7.61
CA ALA A 803 2.44 34.02 7.99
C ALA A 803 3.11 35.22 7.29
N ARG A 804 2.77 35.44 6.03
CA ARG A 804 3.22 36.61 5.26
C ARG A 804 2.68 37.91 5.87
N ALA A 805 1.39 37.95 6.19
CA ALA A 805 0.75 39.12 6.80
C ALA A 805 1.36 39.46 8.18
N LEU A 806 1.67 38.46 9.01
CA LEU A 806 2.39 38.65 10.27
C LEU A 806 3.77 39.25 10.04
N THR A 807 4.52 38.74 9.06
CA THR A 807 5.85 39.24 8.70
C THR A 807 5.78 40.70 8.24
N GLU A 808 4.82 41.04 7.38
CA GLU A 808 4.59 42.40 6.87
C GLU A 808 4.19 43.38 7.99
N ALA A 809 3.48 42.90 9.02
CA ALA A 809 3.16 43.66 10.22
C ALA A 809 4.32 43.79 11.23
N GLY A 810 5.51 43.25 10.90
CA GLY A 810 6.71 43.33 11.73
C GLY A 810 6.81 42.26 12.82
N VAL A 811 5.99 41.21 12.77
CA VAL A 811 6.05 40.07 13.71
C VAL A 811 7.12 39.08 13.23
N PRO A 812 8.11 38.71 14.07
CA PRO A 812 9.08 37.68 13.71
C PRO A 812 8.37 36.35 13.43
N THR A 813 8.38 35.91 12.18
CA THR A 813 7.58 34.76 11.74
C THR A 813 8.43 33.79 10.93
N VAL A 814 8.28 32.50 11.23
CA VAL A 814 8.84 31.39 10.47
C VAL A 814 7.69 30.62 9.84
N CYS A 815 7.74 30.44 8.52
CA CYS A 815 6.78 29.61 7.80
C CYS A 815 7.52 28.37 7.25
N LYS A 816 7.04 27.18 7.57
CA LYS A 816 7.63 25.90 7.13
C LYS A 816 6.57 25.01 6.50
N ARG A 817 6.65 24.83 5.19
CA ARG A 817 5.88 23.81 4.47
C ARG A 817 6.59 22.46 4.58
N LEU A 818 5.82 21.39 4.84
CA LEU A 818 6.31 20.02 4.83
C LEU A 818 5.79 19.29 3.58
N ASP A 819 6.71 18.96 2.68
CA ASP A 819 6.41 18.36 1.38
C ASP A 819 5.94 16.90 1.51
N GLY A 820 4.95 16.52 0.72
CA GLY A 820 4.31 15.20 0.70
C GLY A 820 3.41 14.87 1.91
N LEU A 821 3.37 15.69 2.96
CA LEU A 821 2.51 15.44 4.12
C LEU A 821 1.08 15.95 3.89
N ILE A 822 0.14 15.40 4.67
CA ILE A 822 -1.30 15.66 4.58
C ILE A 822 -1.83 16.33 5.86
N HIS A 823 -3.03 16.92 5.79
CA HIS A 823 -3.73 17.44 6.98
C HIS A 823 -3.80 16.37 8.09
N THR A 824 -3.77 16.80 9.36
CA THR A 824 -3.75 15.93 10.57
C THR A 824 -2.53 15.06 10.78
N THR A 825 -1.45 15.19 10.01
CA THR A 825 -0.22 14.37 10.21
C THR A 825 0.32 14.44 11.65
N PHE A 826 0.10 15.55 12.37
CA PHE A 826 0.55 15.74 13.76
C PHE A 826 0.03 14.68 14.74
N VAL A 827 -1.18 14.16 14.53
CA VAL A 827 -1.83 13.15 15.39
C VAL A 827 -1.71 11.73 14.84
N LEU A 828 -0.79 11.49 13.89
CA LEU A 828 -0.61 10.22 13.18
C LEU A 828 0.81 9.65 13.35
N SER A 829 1.47 9.93 14.48
CA SER A 829 2.90 9.60 14.72
C SER A 829 3.25 8.12 14.61
N GLY A 830 2.31 7.21 14.84
CA GLY A 830 2.48 5.76 14.72
C GLY A 830 2.30 5.24 13.30
N SER A 831 1.59 5.98 12.44
CA SER A 831 1.34 5.61 11.04
C SER A 831 2.20 6.39 10.04
N ILE A 832 2.55 7.65 10.33
CA ILE A 832 3.37 8.53 9.50
C ILE A 832 4.59 8.97 10.33
N PRO A 833 5.75 8.29 10.21
CA PRO A 833 6.94 8.60 11.01
C PRO A 833 7.40 10.07 10.88
N ARG A 834 7.18 10.67 9.71
CA ARG A 834 7.50 12.08 9.41
C ARG A 834 6.65 13.09 10.19
N ALA A 835 5.65 12.68 10.96
CA ALA A 835 5.01 13.53 11.97
C ALA A 835 6.04 14.13 12.96
N ALA A 836 7.18 13.45 13.16
CA ALA A 836 8.30 13.98 13.93
C ALA A 836 8.84 15.32 13.38
N GLU A 837 8.77 15.58 12.08
CA GLU A 837 9.23 16.85 11.49
C GLU A 837 8.44 18.06 11.98
N ILE A 838 7.16 17.86 12.33
CA ILE A 838 6.31 18.89 12.94
C ILE A 838 6.80 19.17 14.37
N GLN A 839 7.02 18.12 15.16
CA GLN A 839 7.54 18.22 16.53
C GLN A 839 8.93 18.87 16.57
N ASP A 840 9.79 18.55 15.60
CA ASP A 840 11.13 19.14 15.44
C ASP A 840 11.02 20.62 15.08
N ALA A 841 10.14 21.00 14.12
CA ALA A 841 9.93 22.40 13.77
C ALA A 841 9.45 23.25 14.95
N ILE A 842 8.52 22.71 15.76
CA ILE A 842 8.06 23.36 16.99
C ILE A 842 9.20 23.50 17.99
N SER A 843 9.99 22.43 18.17
CA SER A 843 11.10 22.40 19.12
C SER A 843 12.19 23.40 18.77
N ASP A 844 12.62 23.42 17.51
CA ASP A 844 13.66 24.32 16.99
C ASP A 844 13.26 25.79 17.12
N PHE A 845 11.97 26.09 16.91
CA PHE A 845 11.45 27.45 17.05
C PHE A 845 11.32 27.90 18.50
N LEU A 846 10.76 27.06 19.38
CA LEU A 846 10.45 27.43 20.76
C LEU A 846 11.66 27.39 21.69
N ALA A 847 12.61 26.46 21.48
CA ALA A 847 13.76 26.29 22.36
C ALA A 847 14.55 27.59 22.65
N PRO A 848 14.93 28.42 21.65
CA PRO A 848 15.62 29.68 21.91
C PRO A 848 14.73 30.71 22.63
N LEU A 849 13.43 30.77 22.28
CA LEU A 849 12.48 31.77 22.81
C LEU A 849 12.07 31.49 24.26
N LEU A 850 12.09 30.21 24.66
CA LEU A 850 11.74 29.76 25.99
C LEU A 850 12.97 29.56 26.90
N SER A 851 14.18 29.80 26.39
CA SER A 851 15.42 29.68 27.16
C SER A 851 15.53 30.72 28.29
N ALA A 852 16.20 30.36 29.39
CA ALA A 852 16.48 31.29 30.48
C ALA A 852 17.44 32.42 30.07
N GLU A 853 18.22 32.25 29.00
CA GLU A 853 19.17 33.22 28.46
C GLU A 853 18.48 34.31 27.62
N ALA A 854 17.46 33.95 26.85
CA ALA A 854 16.61 34.93 26.15
C ALA A 854 15.97 35.94 27.11
N ARG A 855 15.61 35.50 28.32
CA ARG A 855 15.14 36.37 29.41
C ARG A 855 16.21 37.38 29.86
N LYS A 856 17.46 36.95 30.01
CA LYS A 856 18.58 37.83 30.44
C LYS A 856 18.92 38.86 29.36
N ALA A 857 18.96 38.46 28.10
CA ALA A 857 19.21 39.37 26.97
C ALA A 857 18.10 40.43 26.84
N LYS A 858 16.85 40.03 27.02
CA LYS A 858 15.69 40.94 26.94
C LYS A 858 15.60 41.89 28.14
N ALA A 859 15.92 41.42 29.35
CA ALA A 859 15.99 42.27 30.54
C ALA A 859 17.11 43.33 30.45
N ALA A 860 18.23 43.00 29.80
CA ALA A 860 19.32 43.95 29.54
C ALA A 860 18.95 45.01 28.48
N ALA A 861 18.12 44.66 27.49
CA ALA A 861 17.66 45.59 26.44
C ALA A 861 16.61 46.60 26.91
N THR A 862 15.87 46.34 28.00
CA THR A 862 14.88 47.28 28.57
C THR A 862 15.48 48.23 29.62
N LEU A 863 16.77 48.05 29.97
CA LEU A 863 17.49 48.85 30.97
C LEU A 863 18.53 49.83 30.36
N GLY A 864 18.60 49.92 29.03
CA GLY A 864 19.38 50.91 28.27
C GLY A 864 18.47 51.72 27.38
#